data_AF-D1YKU4-F1
#
_entry.id   AF-D1YKU4-F1
#
_cell.length_a   1.000
_cell.length_b   1.000
_cell.length_c   1.000
_cell.angle_alpha   90.00
_cell.angle_beta   90.00
_cell.angle_gamma   90.00
#
_symmetry.space_group_name_H-M   'P 1'
#
loop_
_entity.id
_entity.type
_entity.pdbx_description
1 polymer ?
#
loop_
_entity_poly.entity_id
_entity_poly.type
_entity_poly.pdbx_seq_one_letter_code
_entity_poly.pdbx_strand_id
1 'polypeptide(L)'
;MKGLKYTSLAVAALTATILASTNNGKVQAASTNENDTVTVAKSDKEKAQAAINQAQNSVNNAQTVVDSKKSALTDAQEKAQAPDNAYSAQQAKVNDSQKNLSAKQAIAKQAQDKLNSATEISKQATPENIQKAQKNITVQQDAIKNAQQNVNDANADLNKAQAQLATAKQKQADAQNVVNAKESAKQTADKNVAKAESDVKNSGLDEAKQDVEKVQTTLNDIKKTNANNESILTTNKSALTENNQKIATVNNKIATANQAVVDAQNNVNAKQQALADAKKALKDLQDQVAKDQASGAAGFFKSIADNKDNSESLREDARTAYDIVTGKPNAYQDITVRWVKQAVELGQEKDSTSFSNMEKALGYYEHWMTYRDKYGLSHPSISLTAVAIAMLSSDFQHYSDEFNHPILLTAKYGPFYEDEEDISAGDVNPIDNWMSEKEDIDNYIKDHPDAAAYSFESSHPLTEDDWARDVDFWSNKPVDIGHYTSMIKPDANYVGLAGNEYEIEPFMDNADSMDEIEFDPINGMDFNSYQNLVHSYLQNIKQEDQINTLKANVETASQNLTAAQNAVQAAQNNVKSLQANLAELNNGSTKINKAITDTQDALAKGRENLEFEQKQLDQANKNLAAVQAKVGAKAKALDDAKAAQAKAADALAQAQNVLAGATAAVKSAQTTVDNAQGNVNAKNKDLKAAKASLESLKQTLSSLESAKANLASAQAALTAANNDVLTADKDVKAQELILASLEEAKGKSDAQVASAEKDLKKAEAALANEQSKLADAKAKLAELNKKANNNTGKSDSKPEINNQKPAKPATKPGSESANTEKPEPDFSGNNKSDSKKEQNSTDNVKSDVKSENKSNKTKEESKSSSSVKIVDNGDDSTASVVLAGSNTAVKVYGEKTVNGTTYYKIGANHWVKADKAHVVSIGGQATTKQLPQTGAKNELIAAISGLTVASVGIASAMGMSRKKKNN
;
A
#
# COMPACT_ATOMS: atom_id res chain seq x y z
N MET A 1 30.51 -139.50 -10.62
CA MET A 1 31.34 -140.55 -11.26
C MET A 1 31.12 -141.96 -10.67
N LYS A 2 30.30 -142.85 -11.26
CA LYS A 2 30.62 -144.31 -11.15
C LYS A 2 30.47 -145.00 -12.50
N GLY A 3 31.44 -145.84 -12.83
CA GLY A 3 31.67 -146.36 -14.18
C GLY A 3 32.38 -145.30 -15.05
N LEU A 4 33.55 -145.54 -15.64
CA LEU A 4 34.27 -146.79 -15.90
C LEU A 4 33.43 -147.85 -16.63
N LYS A 5 33.68 -148.01 -17.93
CA LYS A 5 33.27 -149.17 -18.71
C LYS A 5 34.50 -150.00 -19.09
N TYR A 6 34.69 -151.11 -18.35
CA TYR A 6 35.35 -152.36 -18.81
C TYR A 6 36.85 -152.26 -19.23
N THR A 7 37.63 -153.34 -19.30
CA THR A 7 37.33 -154.79 -19.36
C THR A 7 38.23 -155.64 -18.44
N SER A 8 37.69 -156.76 -17.91
CA SER A 8 38.39 -158.00 -17.42
C SER A 8 39.47 -157.83 -16.32
N LEU A 9 39.56 -158.58 -15.21
CA LEU A 9 39.07 -159.91 -14.76
C LEU A 9 38.74 -159.86 -13.23
N ALA A 10 38.13 -160.85 -12.55
CA ALA A 10 37.19 -161.92 -12.93
C ALA A 10 36.58 -162.62 -11.67
N VAL A 11 35.75 -163.62 -11.94
CA VAL A 11 35.19 -164.72 -11.10
C VAL A 11 36.26 -165.42 -10.23
N ALA A 12 36.15 -165.77 -8.94
CA ALA A 12 35.05 -166.17 -8.02
C ALA A 12 34.69 -167.67 -8.00
N ALA A 13 35.14 -168.42 -6.98
CA ALA A 13 34.56 -169.70 -6.55
C ALA A 13 34.92 -170.00 -5.07
N LEU A 14 34.00 -170.63 -4.33
CA LEU A 14 34.19 -171.04 -2.93
C LEU A 14 34.34 -172.57 -2.82
N THR A 15 34.73 -173.06 -1.64
CA THR A 15 34.89 -174.48 -1.30
C THR A 15 33.58 -175.28 -1.24
N ALA A 16 33.61 -176.59 -1.57
CA ALA A 16 32.99 -177.69 -0.77
C ALA A 16 33.14 -179.10 -1.43
N THR A 17 33.08 -180.15 -0.58
CA THR A 17 32.62 -181.55 -0.86
C THR A 17 33.38 -182.37 -1.93
N ILE A 18 34.36 -183.24 -1.59
CA ILE A 18 34.24 -184.63 -1.06
C ILE A 18 33.52 -185.64 -1.98
N LEU A 19 34.24 -186.63 -2.54
CA LEU A 19 34.04 -188.10 -2.30
C LEU A 19 35.00 -188.97 -3.15
N ALA A 20 35.48 -190.08 -2.58
CA ALA A 20 35.78 -191.40 -3.19
C ALA A 20 36.65 -191.54 -4.48
N SER A 21 37.32 -192.66 -4.78
CA SER A 21 37.82 -193.82 -4.00
C SER A 21 38.66 -194.74 -4.92
N THR A 22 39.40 -195.72 -4.37
CA THR A 22 40.09 -196.83 -5.09
C THR A 22 41.30 -196.43 -5.98
N ASN A 23 42.30 -197.27 -6.30
CA ASN A 23 42.60 -198.66 -5.89
C ASN A 23 44.11 -199.00 -6.10
N ASN A 24 44.69 -199.87 -5.24
CA ASN A 24 45.87 -200.76 -5.45
C ASN A 24 47.20 -200.19 -6.04
N GLY A 25 48.37 -200.82 -5.87
CA GLY A 25 48.80 -202.02 -5.13
C GLY A 25 50.30 -201.90 -4.75
N LYS A 26 50.87 -202.61 -3.78
CA LYS A 26 50.97 -204.08 -3.54
C LYS A 26 52.26 -204.69 -4.12
N VAL A 27 53.12 -205.24 -3.23
CA VAL A 27 54.01 -206.42 -3.35
C VAL A 27 54.54 -206.76 -4.75
N GLN A 28 55.86 -206.78 -4.99
CA GLN A 28 56.75 -207.90 -4.59
C GLN A 28 58.15 -207.50 -4.06
N ALA A 29 58.67 -208.38 -3.16
CA ALA A 29 60.05 -208.81 -2.88
C ALA A 29 61.24 -207.81 -2.98
N ALA A 30 62.25 -207.82 -2.09
CA ALA A 30 62.48 -208.41 -0.75
C ALA A 30 63.75 -207.71 -0.18
N SER A 31 64.41 -208.03 0.95
CA SER A 31 64.32 -209.02 2.05
C SER A 31 64.90 -208.32 3.33
N THR A 32 65.31 -208.90 4.47
CA THR A 32 65.52 -210.26 5.01
C THR A 32 65.52 -210.17 6.55
N ASN A 33 65.48 -211.30 7.28
CA ASN A 33 66.07 -211.42 8.62
C ASN A 33 66.63 -212.85 8.80
N GLU A 34 67.53 -213.03 9.79
CA GLU A 34 67.89 -214.27 10.51
C GLU A 34 68.15 -215.60 9.75
N ASN A 35 69.26 -216.31 10.08
CA ASN A 35 69.13 -217.42 11.03
C ASN A 35 70.45 -217.87 11.72
N ASP A 36 70.32 -218.22 13.01
CA ASP A 36 70.92 -219.35 13.76
C ASP A 36 72.37 -219.90 13.57
N THR A 37 73.09 -219.94 14.71
CA THR A 37 73.81 -221.14 15.26
C THR A 37 75.11 -221.64 14.56
N VAL A 38 75.97 -222.55 15.09
CA VAL A 38 76.20 -223.14 16.45
C VAL A 38 77.66 -223.63 16.61
N THR A 39 78.23 -223.55 17.82
CA THR A 39 79.47 -224.20 18.36
C THR A 39 80.79 -224.14 17.55
N VAL A 40 81.98 -224.11 18.16
CA VAL A 40 82.38 -224.45 19.54
C VAL A 40 82.83 -223.17 20.31
N ALA A 41 83.26 -223.32 21.57
CA ALA A 41 83.84 -222.25 22.40
C ALA A 41 85.26 -221.83 21.92
N LYS A 42 86.09 -221.26 22.82
CA LYS A 42 87.40 -220.62 22.53
C LYS A 42 87.24 -219.18 21.99
N SER A 43 86.26 -218.42 22.52
CA SER A 43 85.47 -217.43 21.74
C SER A 43 85.75 -215.93 21.94
N ASP A 44 86.52 -215.53 22.95
CA ASP A 44 86.07 -214.36 23.72
C ASP A 44 86.56 -212.97 23.23
N LYS A 45 87.39 -212.90 22.18
CA LYS A 45 88.08 -211.65 21.81
C LYS A 45 87.37 -210.78 20.75
N GLU A 46 86.62 -211.37 19.83
CA GLU A 46 86.14 -210.65 18.63
C GLU A 46 84.82 -209.90 18.85
N LYS A 47 83.92 -210.44 19.67
CA LYS A 47 82.58 -209.85 19.93
C LYS A 47 82.63 -208.44 20.53
N ALA A 48 83.67 -208.12 21.31
CA ALA A 48 83.79 -206.85 22.02
C ALA A 48 83.90 -205.63 21.07
N GLN A 49 84.46 -205.81 19.87
CA GLN A 49 84.66 -204.73 18.91
C GLN A 49 83.37 -204.32 18.17
N ALA A 50 82.46 -205.27 17.92
CA ALA A 50 81.26 -205.04 17.12
C ALA A 50 80.23 -204.13 17.80
N ALA A 51 80.05 -204.28 19.13
CA ALA A 51 79.07 -203.52 19.91
C ALA A 51 79.31 -202.00 19.88
N ILE A 52 80.57 -201.57 19.80
CA ILE A 52 80.96 -200.15 19.78
C ILE A 52 80.42 -199.45 18.53
N ASN A 53 80.55 -200.10 17.37
CA ASN A 53 80.14 -199.54 16.08
C ASN A 53 78.61 -199.38 16.00
N GLN A 54 77.87 -200.36 16.51
CA GLN A 54 76.40 -200.34 16.50
C GLN A 54 75.84 -199.18 17.34
N ALA A 55 76.41 -198.96 18.54
CA ALA A 55 75.99 -197.87 19.42
C ALA A 55 76.37 -196.47 18.88
N GLN A 56 77.44 -196.35 18.09
CA GLN A 56 77.86 -195.07 17.50
C GLN A 56 76.87 -194.56 16.45
N ASN A 57 76.21 -195.45 15.71
CA ASN A 57 75.25 -195.07 14.66
C ASN A 57 73.95 -194.47 15.22
N SER A 58 73.44 -194.98 16.35
CA SER A 58 72.19 -194.50 16.94
C SER A 58 72.27 -193.04 17.38
N VAL A 59 73.44 -192.61 17.89
CA VAL A 59 73.70 -191.22 18.29
C VAL A 59 73.49 -190.25 17.13
N ASN A 60 74.03 -190.59 15.96
CA ASN A 60 74.00 -189.73 14.78
C ASN A 60 72.55 -189.55 14.28
N ASN A 61 71.78 -190.64 14.20
CA ASN A 61 70.37 -190.58 13.80
C ASN A 61 69.52 -189.70 14.73
N ALA A 62 69.75 -189.78 16.04
CA ALA A 62 68.96 -189.02 17.00
C ALA A 62 69.28 -187.50 16.98
N GLN A 63 70.50 -187.12 16.57
CA GLN A 63 70.90 -185.71 16.39
C GLN A 63 70.11 -185.05 15.24
N THR A 64 70.01 -185.72 14.09
CA THR A 64 69.33 -185.20 12.88
C THR A 64 67.86 -184.84 13.12
N VAL A 65 67.18 -185.51 14.06
CA VAL A 65 65.77 -185.24 14.40
C VAL A 65 65.60 -183.91 15.14
N VAL A 66 66.59 -183.49 15.92
CA VAL A 66 66.56 -182.21 16.66
C VAL A 66 66.61 -181.03 15.71
N ASP A 67 67.59 -181.03 14.80
CA ASP A 67 67.87 -179.92 13.90
C ASP A 67 66.68 -179.67 12.95
N SER A 68 66.05 -180.74 12.47
CA SER A 68 64.82 -180.69 11.66
C SER A 68 63.67 -179.97 12.36
N LYS A 69 63.43 -180.26 13.65
CA LYS A 69 62.33 -179.61 14.40
C LYS A 69 62.65 -178.18 14.82
N LYS A 70 63.93 -177.80 14.89
CA LYS A 70 64.34 -176.43 15.20
C LYS A 70 64.06 -175.48 14.03
N SER A 71 64.31 -175.95 12.81
CA SER A 71 63.97 -175.21 11.58
C SER A 71 62.47 -174.97 11.42
N ALA A 72 61.62 -175.90 11.87
CA ALA A 72 60.16 -175.81 11.72
C ALA A 72 59.49 -174.75 12.63
N LEU A 73 60.17 -174.27 13.68
CA LEU A 73 59.64 -173.24 14.58
C LEU A 73 59.83 -171.83 14.00
N THR A 74 61.05 -171.50 13.55
CA THR A 74 61.34 -170.22 12.90
C THR A 74 60.41 -169.98 11.71
N ASP A 75 60.21 -171.03 10.91
CA ASP A 75 59.39 -171.02 9.71
C ASP A 75 57.89 -170.73 9.99
N ALA A 76 57.41 -170.99 11.21
CA ALA A 76 56.06 -170.62 11.64
C ALA A 76 55.98 -169.16 12.14
N GLN A 77 57.00 -168.69 12.87
CA GLN A 77 57.02 -167.36 13.47
C GLN A 77 57.10 -166.23 12.43
N GLU A 78 57.86 -166.40 11.34
CA GLU A 78 57.96 -165.38 10.28
C GLU A 78 56.63 -165.17 9.52
N LYS A 79 55.84 -166.23 9.35
CA LYS A 79 54.60 -166.20 8.54
C LYS A 79 53.47 -165.38 9.19
N ALA A 80 53.59 -165.04 10.48
CA ALA A 80 52.57 -164.32 11.25
C ALA A 80 52.61 -162.78 11.12
N GLN A 81 53.68 -162.17 10.59
CA GLN A 81 53.80 -160.69 10.57
C GLN A 81 53.05 -159.99 9.41
N ALA A 82 52.69 -160.71 8.34
CA ALA A 82 52.03 -160.10 7.18
C ALA A 82 50.54 -159.72 7.41
N PRO A 83 49.69 -160.54 8.07
CA PRO A 83 48.27 -160.21 8.27
C PRO A 83 48.02 -158.94 9.10
N ASP A 84 48.73 -158.77 10.23
CA ASP A 84 48.51 -157.70 11.21
C ASP A 84 48.65 -156.29 10.60
N ASN A 85 49.68 -156.12 9.76
CA ASN A 85 49.97 -154.85 9.10
C ASN A 85 48.91 -154.50 8.03
N ALA A 86 48.33 -155.51 7.38
CA ALA A 86 47.34 -155.30 6.32
C ALA A 86 46.00 -154.76 6.87
N TYR A 87 45.51 -155.33 7.98
CA TYR A 87 44.24 -154.91 8.60
C TYR A 87 44.27 -153.44 9.02
N SER A 88 45.31 -153.04 9.76
CA SER A 88 45.47 -151.68 10.28
C SER A 88 45.52 -150.61 9.18
N ALA A 89 46.18 -150.91 8.06
CA ALA A 89 46.30 -149.98 6.92
C ALA A 89 44.98 -149.81 6.13
N GLN A 90 44.05 -150.77 6.20
CA GLN A 90 42.77 -150.69 5.50
C GLN A 90 41.71 -149.89 6.27
N GLN A 91 41.74 -149.93 7.62
CA GLN A 91 40.79 -149.22 8.47
C GLN A 91 40.78 -147.71 8.23
N ALA A 92 41.94 -147.10 7.96
CA ALA A 92 42.05 -145.66 7.72
C ALA A 92 41.27 -145.18 6.47
N LYS A 93 41.31 -145.96 5.37
CA LYS A 93 40.75 -145.56 4.07
C LYS A 93 39.23 -145.42 4.08
N VAL A 94 38.54 -146.20 4.92
CA VAL A 94 37.08 -146.14 5.11
C VAL A 94 36.65 -144.73 5.54
N ASN A 95 37.37 -144.13 6.48
CA ASN A 95 37.01 -142.86 7.10
C ASN A 95 37.11 -141.68 6.13
N ASP A 96 38.12 -141.65 5.26
CA ASP A 96 38.30 -140.60 4.25
C ASP A 96 37.23 -140.66 3.15
N SER A 97 36.88 -141.86 2.66
CA SER A 97 35.78 -142.04 1.70
C SER A 97 34.44 -141.53 2.26
N GLN A 98 34.18 -141.73 3.56
CA GLN A 98 32.94 -141.28 4.20
C GLN A 98 32.81 -139.75 4.23
N LYS A 99 33.93 -139.04 4.44
CA LYS A 99 33.98 -137.57 4.49
C LYS A 99 33.70 -136.92 3.12
N ASN A 100 34.15 -137.58 2.04
CA ASN A 100 33.95 -137.12 0.65
C ASN A 100 32.46 -137.13 0.24
N LEU A 101 31.70 -138.15 0.66
CA LEU A 101 30.27 -138.29 0.36
C LEU A 101 29.44 -137.09 0.82
N SER A 102 29.59 -136.70 2.09
CA SER A 102 28.83 -135.61 2.69
C SER A 102 29.05 -134.27 1.97
N ALA A 103 30.28 -134.01 1.52
CA ALA A 103 30.62 -132.78 0.80
C ALA A 103 29.92 -132.69 -0.58
N LYS A 104 29.83 -133.81 -1.32
CA LYS A 104 29.15 -133.83 -2.62
C LYS A 104 27.63 -133.67 -2.50
N GLN A 105 27.02 -134.17 -1.44
CA GLN A 105 25.57 -134.05 -1.20
C GLN A 105 25.11 -132.59 -1.05
N ALA A 106 25.89 -131.75 -0.37
CA ALA A 106 25.55 -130.33 -0.20
C ALA A 106 25.54 -129.55 -1.53
N ILE A 107 26.48 -129.87 -2.45
CA ILE A 107 26.61 -129.18 -3.75
C ILE A 107 25.39 -129.46 -4.65
N ALA A 108 24.87 -130.69 -4.62
CA ALA A 108 23.67 -131.05 -5.39
C ALA A 108 22.43 -130.22 -5.00
N LYS A 109 22.27 -129.90 -3.71
CA LYS A 109 21.13 -129.08 -3.25
C LYS A 109 21.17 -127.65 -3.79
N GLN A 110 22.34 -126.99 -3.79
CA GLN A 110 22.46 -125.62 -4.33
C GLN A 110 22.21 -125.56 -5.85
N ALA A 111 22.58 -126.62 -6.59
CA ALA A 111 22.30 -126.70 -8.02
C ALA A 111 20.79 -126.82 -8.31
N GLN A 112 20.05 -127.55 -7.46
CA GLN A 112 18.60 -127.70 -7.58
C GLN A 112 17.87 -126.37 -7.41
N ASP A 113 18.27 -125.56 -6.43
CA ASP A 113 17.56 -124.31 -6.10
C ASP A 113 17.73 -123.24 -7.19
N LYS A 114 18.90 -123.20 -7.85
CA LYS A 114 19.13 -122.31 -9.01
C LYS A 114 18.30 -122.69 -10.24
N LEU A 115 18.06 -123.98 -10.48
CA LEU A 115 17.21 -124.45 -11.57
C LEU A 115 15.76 -123.98 -11.39
N ASN A 116 15.24 -123.98 -10.16
CA ASN A 116 13.87 -123.56 -9.87
C ASN A 116 13.65 -122.08 -10.26
N SER A 117 14.55 -121.18 -9.87
CA SER A 117 14.43 -119.75 -10.23
C SER A 117 14.56 -119.48 -11.74
N ALA A 118 15.44 -120.21 -12.44
CA ALA A 118 15.56 -120.10 -13.89
C ALA A 118 14.30 -120.62 -14.62
N THR A 119 13.61 -121.60 -14.03
CA THR A 119 12.36 -122.17 -14.56
C THR A 119 11.23 -121.15 -14.59
N GLU A 120 11.04 -120.35 -13.53
CA GLU A 120 9.96 -119.35 -13.50
C GLU A 120 10.15 -118.23 -14.53
N ILE A 121 11.38 -117.72 -14.71
CA ILE A 121 11.66 -116.71 -15.74
C ILE A 121 11.48 -117.32 -17.14
N SER A 122 11.89 -118.57 -17.35
CA SER A 122 11.69 -119.24 -18.64
C SER A 122 10.23 -119.58 -18.96
N LYS A 123 9.32 -119.64 -17.98
CA LYS A 123 7.87 -119.73 -18.23
C LYS A 123 7.28 -118.42 -18.76
N GLN A 124 7.86 -117.28 -18.37
CA GLN A 124 7.37 -115.95 -18.78
C GLN A 124 7.91 -115.52 -20.15
N ALA A 125 9.06 -116.04 -20.58
CA ALA A 125 9.71 -115.75 -21.86
C ALA A 125 9.05 -116.45 -23.07
N THR A 126 7.75 -116.21 -23.28
CA THR A 126 7.00 -116.68 -24.45
C THR A 126 7.13 -115.71 -25.63
N PRO A 127 6.91 -116.14 -26.88
CA PRO A 127 6.93 -115.26 -28.05
C PRO A 127 5.93 -114.10 -27.95
N GLU A 128 4.74 -114.33 -27.38
CA GLU A 128 3.71 -113.30 -27.19
C GLU A 128 4.19 -112.21 -26.21
N ASN A 129 4.86 -112.59 -25.12
CA ASN A 129 5.37 -111.64 -24.14
C ASN A 129 6.54 -110.80 -24.68
N ILE A 130 7.41 -111.39 -25.51
CA ILE A 130 8.48 -110.66 -26.21
C ILE A 130 7.88 -109.68 -27.24
N GLN A 131 6.94 -110.13 -28.08
CA GLN A 131 6.23 -109.24 -29.01
C GLN A 131 5.43 -108.14 -28.30
N LYS A 132 4.83 -108.44 -27.14
CA LYS A 132 4.10 -107.47 -26.31
C LYS A 132 5.03 -106.41 -25.73
N ALA A 133 6.22 -106.79 -25.27
CA ALA A 133 7.24 -105.84 -24.83
C ALA A 133 7.73 -104.95 -25.99
N GLN A 134 8.01 -105.52 -27.16
CA GLN A 134 8.39 -104.78 -28.38
C GLN A 134 7.28 -103.82 -28.83
N LYS A 135 6.02 -104.26 -28.87
CA LYS A 135 4.85 -103.42 -29.20
C LYS A 135 4.66 -102.28 -28.20
N ASN A 136 4.84 -102.53 -26.91
CA ASN A 136 4.75 -101.49 -25.88
C ASN A 136 5.85 -100.42 -26.05
N ILE A 137 7.05 -100.81 -26.48
CA ILE A 137 8.13 -99.86 -26.82
C ILE A 137 7.71 -98.94 -27.97
N THR A 138 7.13 -99.49 -29.06
CA THR A 138 6.61 -98.68 -30.18
C THR A 138 5.51 -97.73 -29.75
N VAL A 139 4.50 -98.21 -29.00
CA VAL A 139 3.41 -97.36 -28.48
C VAL A 139 3.94 -96.24 -27.59
N GLN A 140 4.98 -96.50 -26.79
CA GLN A 140 5.61 -95.48 -25.95
C GLN A 140 6.44 -94.47 -26.76
N GLN A 141 7.01 -94.85 -27.91
CA GLN A 141 7.66 -93.93 -28.84
C GLN A 141 6.65 -92.98 -29.49
N ASP A 142 5.49 -93.47 -29.92
CA ASP A 142 4.40 -92.62 -30.42
C ASP A 142 3.83 -91.69 -29.33
N ALA A 143 3.71 -92.18 -28.09
CA ALA A 143 3.32 -91.35 -26.95
C ALA A 143 4.31 -90.19 -26.71
N ILE A 144 5.62 -90.43 -26.84
CA ILE A 144 6.65 -89.38 -26.77
C ILE A 144 6.53 -88.39 -27.93
N LYS A 145 6.24 -88.86 -29.14
CA LYS A 145 6.04 -87.99 -30.32
C LYS A 145 4.83 -87.06 -30.13
N ASN A 146 3.72 -87.59 -29.63
CA ASN A 146 2.52 -86.80 -29.32
C ASN A 146 2.76 -85.82 -28.15
N ALA A 147 3.48 -86.24 -27.09
CA ALA A 147 3.87 -85.35 -26.01
C ALA A 147 4.81 -84.23 -26.47
N GLN A 148 5.69 -84.49 -27.44
CA GLN A 148 6.56 -83.47 -28.04
C GLN A 148 5.77 -82.47 -28.89
N GLN A 149 4.74 -82.93 -29.63
CA GLN A 149 3.85 -82.04 -30.38
C GLN A 149 3.06 -81.13 -29.43
N ASN A 150 2.48 -81.66 -28.35
CA ASN A 150 1.77 -80.88 -27.34
C ASN A 150 2.64 -79.76 -26.70
N VAL A 151 3.96 -79.97 -26.60
CA VAL A 151 4.91 -78.92 -26.16
C VAL A 151 5.08 -77.84 -27.24
N ASN A 152 5.14 -78.23 -28.51
CA ASN A 152 5.27 -77.28 -29.62
C ASN A 152 4.03 -76.39 -29.75
N ASP A 153 2.83 -76.99 -29.65
CA ASP A 153 1.55 -76.28 -29.76
C ASP A 153 1.36 -75.29 -28.58
N ALA A 154 1.68 -75.71 -27.36
CA ALA A 154 1.63 -74.83 -26.19
C ALA A 154 2.61 -73.64 -26.30
N ASN A 155 3.77 -73.82 -26.94
CA ASN A 155 4.70 -72.72 -27.23
C ASN A 155 4.17 -71.77 -28.32
N ALA A 156 3.42 -72.27 -29.31
CA ALA A 156 2.77 -71.43 -30.30
C ALA A 156 1.68 -70.52 -29.66
N ASP A 157 0.88 -71.06 -28.75
CA ASP A 157 -0.10 -70.28 -27.97
C ASP A 157 0.58 -69.25 -27.05
N LEU A 158 1.71 -69.60 -26.42
CA LEU A 158 2.50 -68.65 -25.62
C LEU A 158 3.00 -67.47 -26.46
N ASN A 159 3.58 -67.74 -27.64
CA ASN A 159 4.04 -66.69 -28.57
C ASN A 159 2.88 -65.78 -29.03
N LYS A 160 1.71 -66.37 -29.29
CA LYS A 160 0.48 -65.66 -29.66
C LYS A 160 -0.03 -64.76 -28.53
N ALA A 161 -0.02 -65.24 -27.28
CA ALA A 161 -0.37 -64.44 -26.11
C ALA A 161 0.63 -63.28 -25.90
N GLN A 162 1.93 -63.50 -26.10
CA GLN A 162 2.97 -62.46 -25.99
C GLN A 162 2.78 -61.35 -27.05
N ALA A 163 2.42 -61.71 -28.29
CA ALA A 163 2.09 -60.73 -29.34
C ALA A 163 0.83 -59.91 -29.00
N GLN A 164 -0.18 -60.53 -28.39
CA GLN A 164 -1.37 -59.82 -27.91
C GLN A 164 -1.04 -58.85 -26.75
N LEU A 165 -0.16 -59.24 -25.83
CA LEU A 165 0.34 -58.38 -24.75
C LEU A 165 1.13 -57.18 -25.29
N ALA A 166 1.99 -57.37 -26.29
CA ALA A 166 2.70 -56.27 -26.96
C ALA A 166 1.71 -55.29 -27.62
N THR A 167 0.70 -55.82 -28.33
CA THR A 167 -0.37 -55.03 -28.95
C THR A 167 -1.19 -54.23 -27.92
N ALA A 168 -1.48 -54.81 -26.76
CA ALA A 168 -2.17 -54.11 -25.68
C ALA A 168 -1.30 -52.98 -25.08
N LYS A 169 0.00 -53.22 -24.86
CA LYS A 169 0.94 -52.23 -24.33
C LYS A 169 1.11 -51.03 -25.27
N GLN A 170 1.13 -51.25 -26.59
CA GLN A 170 1.14 -50.15 -27.56
C GLN A 170 -0.13 -49.28 -27.43
N LYS A 171 -1.32 -49.90 -27.41
CA LYS A 171 -2.59 -49.17 -27.25
C LYS A 171 -2.67 -48.38 -25.94
N GLN A 172 -2.03 -48.85 -24.87
CA GLN A 172 -1.92 -48.11 -23.60
C GLN A 172 -1.04 -46.85 -23.76
N ALA A 173 0.11 -46.96 -24.43
CA ALA A 173 0.98 -45.83 -24.72
C ALA A 173 0.31 -44.80 -25.65
N ASP A 174 -0.39 -45.26 -26.69
CA ASP A 174 -1.14 -44.41 -27.61
C ASP A 174 -2.23 -43.61 -26.86
N ALA A 175 -2.99 -44.28 -25.97
CA ALA A 175 -4.00 -43.63 -25.14
C ALA A 175 -3.40 -42.59 -24.17
N GLN A 176 -2.23 -42.87 -23.59
CA GLN A 176 -1.52 -41.93 -22.72
C GLN A 176 -1.08 -40.67 -23.50
N ASN A 177 -0.61 -40.83 -24.74
CA ASN A 177 -0.25 -39.71 -25.61
C ASN A 177 -1.48 -38.84 -25.94
N VAL A 178 -2.66 -39.45 -26.16
CA VAL A 178 -3.91 -38.71 -26.36
C VAL A 178 -4.30 -37.94 -25.10
N VAL A 179 -4.19 -38.52 -23.90
CA VAL A 179 -4.44 -37.81 -22.62
C VAL A 179 -3.53 -36.58 -22.51
N ASN A 180 -2.22 -36.73 -22.70
CA ASN A 180 -1.25 -35.64 -22.59
C ASN A 180 -1.56 -34.48 -23.58
N ALA A 181 -2.02 -34.81 -24.79
CA ALA A 181 -2.44 -33.82 -25.78
C ALA A 181 -3.74 -33.09 -25.39
N LYS A 182 -4.72 -33.77 -24.79
CA LYS A 182 -5.95 -33.15 -24.29
C LYS A 182 -5.71 -32.29 -23.03
N GLU A 183 -4.80 -32.70 -22.17
CA GLU A 183 -4.35 -31.94 -20.99
C GLU A 183 -3.81 -30.56 -21.43
N SER A 184 -2.91 -30.56 -22.42
CA SER A 184 -2.33 -29.35 -23.01
C SER A 184 -3.37 -28.48 -23.74
N ALA A 185 -4.34 -29.09 -24.41
CA ALA A 185 -5.46 -28.38 -25.03
C ALA A 185 -6.35 -27.70 -23.99
N LYS A 186 -6.67 -28.37 -22.87
CA LYS A 186 -7.43 -27.78 -21.76
C LYS A 186 -6.69 -26.60 -21.14
N GLN A 187 -5.40 -26.74 -20.83
CA GLN A 187 -4.57 -25.63 -20.30
C GLN A 187 -4.53 -24.41 -21.25
N THR A 188 -4.62 -24.63 -22.56
CA THR A 188 -4.71 -23.56 -23.55
C THR A 188 -6.07 -22.86 -23.51
N ALA A 189 -7.17 -23.62 -23.39
CA ALA A 189 -8.50 -23.06 -23.24
C ALA A 189 -8.68 -22.30 -21.91
N ASP A 190 -8.13 -22.83 -20.80
CA ASP A 190 -8.10 -22.16 -19.49
C ASP A 190 -7.43 -20.78 -19.57
N LYS A 191 -6.28 -20.68 -20.26
CA LYS A 191 -5.57 -19.42 -20.50
C LYS A 191 -6.37 -18.45 -21.39
N ASN A 192 -7.07 -18.95 -22.40
CA ASN A 192 -7.89 -18.12 -23.28
C ASN A 192 -9.09 -17.51 -22.53
N VAL A 193 -9.73 -18.26 -21.63
CA VAL A 193 -10.78 -17.72 -20.75
C VAL A 193 -10.22 -16.63 -19.84
N ALA A 194 -9.10 -16.89 -19.15
CA ALA A 194 -8.47 -15.90 -18.26
C ALA A 194 -8.07 -14.60 -19.00
N LYS A 195 -7.61 -14.70 -20.25
CA LYS A 195 -7.35 -13.53 -21.09
C LYS A 195 -8.65 -12.78 -21.43
N ALA A 196 -9.69 -13.48 -21.85
CA ALA A 196 -10.96 -12.84 -22.22
C ALA A 196 -11.64 -12.14 -21.02
N GLU A 197 -11.55 -12.68 -19.81
CA GLU A 197 -12.02 -12.02 -18.58
C GLU A 197 -11.24 -10.73 -18.28
N SER A 198 -9.92 -10.75 -18.50
CA SER A 198 -9.08 -9.54 -18.39
C SER A 198 -9.41 -8.51 -19.47
N ASP A 199 -9.63 -8.94 -20.72
CA ASP A 199 -10.02 -8.06 -21.82
C ASP A 199 -11.37 -7.38 -21.54
N VAL A 200 -12.35 -8.09 -20.98
CA VAL A 200 -13.68 -7.53 -20.63
C VAL A 200 -13.57 -6.50 -19.50
N LYS A 201 -12.80 -6.78 -18.43
CA LYS A 201 -12.55 -5.81 -17.35
C LYS A 201 -11.81 -4.57 -17.86
N ASN A 202 -10.72 -4.77 -18.59
CA ASN A 202 -9.89 -3.69 -19.15
C ASN A 202 -10.47 -3.23 -20.51
N SER A 203 -11.70 -2.71 -20.48
CA SER A 203 -12.46 -2.32 -21.66
C SER A 203 -12.54 -0.81 -21.91
N GLY A 204 -12.21 0.04 -20.93
CA GLY A 204 -12.33 1.50 -21.03
C GLY A 204 -13.75 2.04 -20.80
N LEU A 205 -14.66 1.22 -20.30
CA LEU A 205 -16.09 1.53 -20.21
C LEU A 205 -16.42 2.56 -19.13
N ASP A 206 -15.74 2.52 -17.99
CA ASP A 206 -16.04 3.41 -16.86
C ASP A 206 -15.37 4.78 -17.04
N GLU A 207 -14.19 4.79 -17.65
CA GLU A 207 -13.51 6.00 -18.15
C GLU A 207 -14.39 6.72 -19.18
N ALA A 208 -14.98 5.99 -20.13
CA ALA A 208 -15.89 6.56 -21.13
C ALA A 208 -17.21 7.09 -20.54
N LYS A 209 -17.67 6.59 -19.38
CA LYS A 209 -18.80 7.19 -18.64
C LYS A 209 -18.37 8.47 -17.94
N GLN A 210 -17.22 8.45 -17.27
CA GLN A 210 -16.70 9.62 -16.53
C GLN A 210 -16.44 10.81 -17.44
N ASP A 211 -15.94 10.61 -18.67
CA ASP A 211 -15.80 11.69 -19.64
C ASP A 211 -17.16 12.30 -20.04
N VAL A 212 -18.21 11.50 -20.19
CA VAL A 212 -19.58 12.00 -20.45
C VAL A 212 -20.11 12.81 -19.26
N GLU A 213 -20.01 12.29 -18.03
CA GLU A 213 -20.44 13.01 -16.82
C GLU A 213 -19.68 14.32 -16.61
N LYS A 214 -18.37 14.31 -16.88
CA LYS A 214 -17.49 15.48 -16.75
C LYS A 214 -17.87 16.59 -17.72
N VAL A 215 -18.01 16.28 -19.02
CA VAL A 215 -18.44 17.28 -20.02
C VAL A 215 -19.87 17.75 -19.74
N GLN A 216 -20.77 16.83 -19.33
CA GLN A 216 -22.13 17.17 -18.94
C GLN A 216 -22.18 18.14 -17.74
N THR A 217 -21.24 18.03 -16.80
CA THR A 217 -21.08 18.94 -15.67
C THR A 217 -20.61 20.32 -16.14
N THR A 218 -19.53 20.40 -16.93
CA THR A 218 -19.03 21.65 -17.52
C THR A 218 -20.13 22.41 -18.28
N LEU A 219 -20.93 21.70 -19.08
CA LEU A 219 -22.05 22.28 -19.84
C LEU A 219 -23.11 22.91 -18.92
N ASN A 220 -23.35 22.34 -17.74
CA ASN A 220 -24.32 22.83 -16.77
C ASN A 220 -23.80 24.05 -15.99
N ASP A 221 -22.51 24.10 -15.65
CA ASP A 221 -21.89 25.27 -15.04
C ASP A 221 -21.81 26.47 -16.00
N ILE A 222 -21.58 26.23 -17.30
CA ILE A 222 -21.67 27.27 -18.35
C ILE A 222 -23.11 27.81 -18.43
N LYS A 223 -24.13 26.94 -18.48
CA LYS A 223 -25.55 27.36 -18.48
C LYS A 223 -25.90 28.23 -17.27
N LYS A 224 -25.45 27.84 -16.07
CA LYS A 224 -25.65 28.59 -14.82
C LYS A 224 -24.94 29.95 -14.84
N THR A 225 -23.72 29.99 -15.37
CA THR A 225 -22.95 31.23 -15.53
C THR A 225 -23.63 32.20 -16.51
N ASN A 226 -24.15 31.70 -17.63
CA ASN A 226 -24.91 32.50 -18.58
C ASN A 226 -26.19 33.07 -17.97
N ALA A 227 -26.97 32.27 -17.24
CA ALA A 227 -28.18 32.75 -16.55
C ALA A 227 -27.88 33.86 -15.52
N ASN A 228 -26.77 33.75 -14.78
CA ASN A 228 -26.31 34.81 -13.88
C ASN A 228 -25.97 36.10 -14.67
N ASN A 229 -25.28 35.98 -15.80
CA ASN A 229 -24.93 37.13 -16.64
C ASN A 229 -26.17 37.78 -17.29
N GLU A 230 -27.22 37.03 -17.65
CA GLU A 230 -28.49 37.60 -18.13
C GLU A 230 -29.23 38.41 -17.04
N SER A 231 -29.14 37.95 -15.77
CA SER A 231 -29.63 38.70 -14.60
C SER A 231 -28.82 39.99 -14.34
N ILE A 232 -27.48 39.92 -14.44
CA ILE A 232 -26.59 41.08 -14.32
C ILE A 232 -26.85 42.10 -15.44
N LEU A 233 -27.02 41.64 -16.69
CA LEU A 233 -27.34 42.50 -17.83
C LEU A 233 -28.68 43.23 -17.63
N THR A 234 -29.68 42.53 -17.08
CA THR A 234 -30.98 43.11 -16.74
C THR A 234 -30.84 44.17 -15.63
N THR A 235 -30.08 43.85 -14.58
CA THR A 235 -29.79 44.76 -13.46
C THR A 235 -29.08 46.04 -13.94
N ASN A 236 -28.06 45.91 -14.78
CA ASN A 236 -27.31 47.05 -15.33
C ASN A 236 -28.20 47.94 -16.22
N LYS A 237 -29.11 47.36 -17.02
CA LYS A 237 -30.09 48.13 -17.83
C LYS A 237 -31.09 48.90 -16.96
N SER A 238 -31.56 48.32 -15.85
CA SER A 238 -32.40 49.02 -14.87
C SER A 238 -31.65 50.17 -14.22
N ALA A 239 -30.41 49.94 -13.76
CA ALA A 239 -29.56 50.97 -13.17
C ALA A 239 -29.27 52.14 -14.15
N LEU A 240 -29.03 51.85 -15.43
CA LEU A 240 -28.89 52.88 -16.47
C LEU A 240 -30.17 53.71 -16.63
N THR A 241 -31.33 53.06 -16.58
CA THR A 241 -32.64 53.71 -16.73
C THR A 241 -32.90 54.66 -15.55
N GLU A 242 -32.69 54.21 -14.31
CA GLU A 242 -32.76 55.09 -13.13
C GLU A 242 -31.76 56.25 -13.20
N ASN A 243 -30.53 55.98 -13.65
CA ASN A 243 -29.49 57.01 -13.71
C ASN A 243 -29.84 58.08 -14.75
N ASN A 244 -30.41 57.69 -15.89
CA ASN A 244 -30.91 58.63 -16.90
C ASN A 244 -32.13 59.44 -16.40
N GLN A 245 -33.00 58.86 -15.56
CA GLN A 245 -34.07 59.61 -14.87
C GLN A 245 -33.51 60.63 -13.87
N LYS A 246 -32.45 60.27 -13.13
CA LYS A 246 -31.73 61.18 -12.23
C LYS A 246 -31.07 62.33 -13.02
N ILE A 247 -30.45 62.03 -14.17
CA ILE A 247 -29.90 63.04 -15.11
C ILE A 247 -30.98 64.02 -15.59
N ALA A 248 -32.13 63.52 -16.06
CA ALA A 248 -33.24 64.38 -16.50
C ALA A 248 -33.76 65.27 -15.35
N THR A 249 -33.84 64.72 -14.13
CA THR A 249 -34.24 65.48 -12.93
C THR A 249 -33.24 66.58 -12.58
N VAL A 250 -31.93 66.32 -12.69
CA VAL A 250 -30.89 67.33 -12.45
C VAL A 250 -30.87 68.39 -13.55
N ASN A 251 -31.05 68.02 -14.82
CA ASN A 251 -31.16 68.98 -15.93
C ASN A 251 -32.33 69.97 -15.71
N ASN A 252 -33.49 69.48 -15.29
CA ASN A 252 -34.62 70.34 -14.95
C ASN A 252 -34.30 71.29 -13.78
N LYS A 253 -33.61 70.80 -12.74
CA LYS A 253 -33.14 71.64 -11.63
C LYS A 253 -32.12 72.69 -12.07
N ILE A 254 -31.23 72.37 -13.01
CA ILE A 254 -30.28 73.34 -13.60
C ILE A 254 -31.03 74.44 -14.35
N ALA A 255 -32.08 74.10 -15.12
CA ALA A 255 -32.91 75.09 -15.80
C ALA A 255 -33.58 76.06 -14.80
N THR A 256 -34.18 75.54 -13.71
CA THR A 256 -34.75 76.37 -12.64
C THR A 256 -33.70 77.21 -11.92
N ALA A 257 -32.51 76.65 -11.63
CA ALA A 257 -31.42 77.37 -10.97
C ALA A 257 -30.83 78.48 -11.86
N ASN A 258 -30.75 78.28 -13.18
CA ASN A 258 -30.36 79.30 -14.13
C ASN A 258 -31.38 80.45 -14.17
N GLN A 259 -32.69 80.16 -14.13
CA GLN A 259 -33.72 81.19 -14.02
C GLN A 259 -33.55 82.00 -12.74
N ALA A 260 -33.31 81.34 -11.59
CA ALA A 260 -33.06 82.03 -10.33
C ALA A 260 -31.82 82.95 -10.34
N VAL A 261 -30.80 82.66 -11.17
CA VAL A 261 -29.68 83.58 -11.41
C VAL A 261 -30.13 84.83 -12.17
N VAL A 262 -30.98 84.67 -13.20
CA VAL A 262 -31.55 85.79 -13.96
C VAL A 262 -32.45 86.65 -13.07
N ASP A 263 -33.32 86.03 -12.27
CA ASP A 263 -34.23 86.73 -11.35
C ASP A 263 -33.46 87.51 -10.28
N ALA A 264 -32.40 86.92 -9.71
CA ALA A 264 -31.52 87.60 -8.77
C ALA A 264 -30.75 88.77 -9.44
N GLN A 265 -30.31 88.62 -10.69
CA GLN A 265 -29.63 89.68 -11.43
C GLN A 265 -30.58 90.85 -11.77
N ASN A 266 -31.84 90.55 -12.08
CA ASN A 266 -32.88 91.57 -12.26
C ASN A 266 -33.16 92.33 -10.94
N ASN A 267 -33.15 91.64 -9.80
CA ASN A 267 -33.24 92.28 -8.48
C ASN A 267 -32.03 93.19 -8.20
N VAL A 268 -30.80 92.77 -8.53
CA VAL A 268 -29.61 93.64 -8.45
C VAL A 268 -29.82 94.92 -9.26
N ASN A 269 -30.27 94.82 -10.51
CA ASN A 269 -30.53 95.99 -11.36
C ASN A 269 -31.57 96.93 -10.71
N ALA A 270 -32.67 96.38 -10.16
CA ALA A 270 -33.70 97.16 -9.48
C ALA A 270 -33.19 97.84 -8.19
N LYS A 271 -32.34 97.18 -7.39
CA LYS A 271 -31.73 97.81 -6.20
C LYS A 271 -30.67 98.84 -6.57
N GLN A 272 -29.98 98.67 -7.70
CA GLN A 272 -29.00 99.64 -8.19
C GLN A 272 -29.69 100.91 -8.71
N GLN A 273 -30.86 100.80 -9.34
CA GLN A 273 -31.71 101.95 -9.66
C GLN A 273 -32.19 102.64 -8.39
N ALA A 274 -32.76 101.91 -7.42
CA ALA A 274 -33.23 102.50 -6.16
C ALA A 274 -32.13 103.23 -5.37
N LEU A 275 -30.87 102.77 -5.44
CA LEU A 275 -29.72 103.47 -4.87
C LEU A 275 -29.36 104.75 -5.65
N ALA A 276 -29.52 104.76 -6.97
CA ALA A 276 -29.36 105.97 -7.78
C ALA A 276 -30.47 107.00 -7.47
N ASP A 277 -31.72 106.55 -7.37
CA ASP A 277 -32.87 107.40 -7.04
C ASP A 277 -32.73 108.02 -5.65
N ALA A 278 -32.36 107.22 -4.63
CA ALA A 278 -32.12 107.71 -3.27
C ALA A 278 -30.97 108.74 -3.21
N LYS A 279 -29.88 108.50 -3.95
CA LYS A 279 -28.76 109.46 -4.06
C LYS A 279 -29.16 110.74 -4.79
N LYS A 280 -30.00 110.64 -5.82
CA LYS A 280 -30.55 111.80 -6.53
C LYS A 280 -31.42 112.63 -5.59
N ALA A 281 -32.38 112.00 -4.89
CA ALA A 281 -33.24 112.70 -3.94
C ALA A 281 -32.46 113.42 -2.83
N LEU A 282 -31.41 112.77 -2.27
CA LEU A 282 -30.51 113.42 -1.31
C LEU A 282 -29.82 114.64 -1.91
N LYS A 283 -29.24 114.52 -3.12
CA LYS A 283 -28.57 115.65 -3.78
C LYS A 283 -29.55 116.77 -4.15
N ASP A 284 -30.72 116.43 -4.69
CA ASP A 284 -31.77 117.40 -5.05
C ASP A 284 -32.17 118.25 -3.84
N LEU A 285 -32.32 117.63 -2.66
CA LEU A 285 -32.60 118.36 -1.42
C LEU A 285 -31.41 119.20 -0.95
N GLN A 286 -30.18 118.68 -1.00
CA GLN A 286 -28.99 119.44 -0.62
C GLN A 286 -28.74 120.65 -1.54
N ASP A 287 -28.97 120.50 -2.85
CA ASP A 287 -28.91 121.58 -3.83
C ASP A 287 -29.99 122.63 -3.58
N GLN A 288 -31.19 122.21 -3.16
CA GLN A 288 -32.29 123.11 -2.82
C GLN A 288 -32.00 123.88 -1.52
N VAL A 289 -31.59 123.20 -0.44
CA VAL A 289 -31.22 123.82 0.84
C VAL A 289 -30.09 124.84 0.66
N ALA A 290 -29.03 124.50 -0.07
CA ALA A 290 -27.94 125.45 -0.35
C ALA A 290 -28.41 126.69 -1.13
N LYS A 291 -29.44 126.54 -1.97
CA LYS A 291 -30.01 127.62 -2.80
C LYS A 291 -30.99 128.50 -2.03
N ASP A 292 -31.72 127.93 -1.07
CA ASP A 292 -32.57 128.67 -0.14
C ASP A 292 -31.71 129.41 0.90
N GLN A 293 -30.60 128.80 1.35
CA GLN A 293 -29.59 129.47 2.19
C GLN A 293 -28.94 130.66 1.46
N ALA A 294 -28.54 130.49 0.20
CA ALA A 294 -28.00 131.57 -0.66
C ALA A 294 -29.06 132.59 -1.15
N SER A 295 -30.13 132.79 -0.38
CA SER A 295 -31.13 133.83 -0.64
C SER A 295 -31.27 134.87 0.49
N GLY A 296 -30.65 134.62 1.66
CA GLY A 296 -30.55 135.59 2.76
C GLY A 296 -31.88 136.21 3.20
N ALA A 297 -31.80 137.44 3.72
CA ALA A 297 -32.97 138.23 4.11
C ALA A 297 -33.98 138.40 2.95
N ALA A 298 -33.52 138.46 1.70
CA ALA A 298 -34.41 138.51 0.54
C ALA A 298 -35.31 137.26 0.43
N GLY A 299 -34.78 136.08 0.76
CA GLY A 299 -35.57 134.84 0.86
C GLY A 299 -36.58 134.88 1.99
N PHE A 300 -36.15 135.35 3.17
CA PHE A 300 -36.99 135.52 4.35
C PHE A 300 -38.16 136.49 4.10
N PHE A 301 -37.88 137.73 3.70
CA PHE A 301 -38.88 138.74 3.37
C PHE A 301 -39.85 138.23 2.29
N LYS A 302 -39.33 137.62 1.22
CA LYS A 302 -40.19 137.05 0.16
C LYS A 302 -41.09 135.93 0.68
N SER A 303 -40.64 135.10 1.62
CA SER A 303 -41.47 134.05 2.22
C SER A 303 -42.65 134.62 3.02
N ILE A 304 -42.44 135.76 3.69
CA ILE A 304 -43.49 136.49 4.42
C ILE A 304 -44.45 137.15 3.42
N ALA A 305 -43.93 137.81 2.38
CA ALA A 305 -44.70 138.53 1.36
C ALA A 305 -45.60 137.62 0.48
N ASP A 306 -45.18 136.39 0.21
CA ASP A 306 -45.96 135.40 -0.56
C ASP A 306 -46.93 134.58 0.32
N ASN A 307 -46.70 134.48 1.64
CA ASN A 307 -47.54 133.70 2.54
C ASN A 307 -48.88 134.41 2.82
N LYS A 308 -49.95 133.93 2.18
CA LYS A 308 -51.31 134.51 2.25
C LYS A 308 -51.99 134.41 3.61
N ASP A 309 -51.46 133.62 4.54
CA ASP A 309 -51.99 133.52 5.90
C ASP A 309 -51.54 134.72 6.78
N ASN A 310 -50.51 135.46 6.35
CA ASN A 310 -50.11 136.74 6.94
C ASN A 310 -51.09 137.86 6.57
N SER A 311 -51.19 138.92 7.39
CA SER A 311 -52.00 140.10 7.09
C SER A 311 -51.52 140.85 5.84
N GLU A 312 -52.41 141.60 5.17
CA GLU A 312 -52.03 142.39 3.97
C GLU A 312 -50.87 143.35 4.29
N SER A 313 -50.95 144.05 5.43
CA SER A 313 -49.90 144.92 5.98
C SER A 313 -48.52 144.28 6.01
N LEU A 314 -48.39 143.14 6.69
CA LEU A 314 -47.12 142.43 6.85
C LEU A 314 -46.60 141.88 5.51
N ARG A 315 -47.48 141.57 4.55
CA ARG A 315 -47.09 141.14 3.19
C ARG A 315 -46.71 142.28 2.25
N GLU A 316 -47.13 143.51 2.55
CA GLU A 316 -46.75 144.72 1.84
C GLU A 316 -45.40 145.23 2.37
N ASP A 317 -45.24 145.34 3.68
CA ASP A 317 -43.96 145.65 4.35
C ASP A 317 -42.86 144.65 3.95
N ALA A 318 -43.12 143.35 4.03
CA ALA A 318 -42.17 142.33 3.57
C ALA A 318 -41.88 142.37 2.05
N ARG A 319 -42.77 142.94 1.24
CA ARG A 319 -42.55 143.10 -0.20
C ARG A 319 -41.67 144.29 -0.49
N THR A 320 -41.93 145.41 0.17
CA THR A 320 -41.05 146.59 0.16
C THR A 320 -39.65 146.18 0.62
N ALA A 321 -39.51 145.56 1.79
CA ALA A 321 -38.25 145.01 2.30
C ALA A 321 -37.50 144.13 1.28
N TYR A 322 -38.21 143.18 0.65
CA TYR A 322 -37.66 142.33 -0.41
C TYR A 322 -37.19 143.11 -1.64
N ASP A 323 -37.97 144.10 -2.09
CA ASP A 323 -37.63 144.93 -3.25
C ASP A 323 -36.46 145.90 -2.93
N ILE A 324 -36.32 146.37 -1.68
CA ILE A 324 -35.17 147.14 -1.18
C ILE A 324 -33.88 146.30 -1.25
N VAL A 325 -33.77 145.18 -0.52
CA VAL A 325 -32.50 144.39 -0.48
C VAL A 325 -32.13 143.73 -1.82
N THR A 326 -33.03 143.71 -2.80
CA THR A 326 -32.74 143.22 -4.17
C THR A 326 -32.52 144.35 -5.19
N GLY A 327 -32.52 145.61 -4.77
CA GLY A 327 -32.30 146.78 -5.62
C GLY A 327 -33.34 146.91 -6.74
N LYS A 328 -34.62 146.72 -6.41
CA LYS A 328 -35.78 146.96 -7.28
C LYS A 328 -36.47 148.29 -6.91
N PRO A 329 -37.28 148.86 -7.81
CA PRO A 329 -38.22 149.92 -7.44
C PRO A 329 -39.19 149.37 -6.40
N ASN A 330 -39.41 150.14 -5.34
CA ASN A 330 -40.31 149.81 -4.24
C ASN A 330 -41.25 151.01 -3.97
N ALA A 331 -42.24 150.84 -3.08
CA ALA A 331 -43.25 151.86 -2.83
C ALA A 331 -42.85 152.91 -1.76
N TYR A 332 -41.75 152.69 -1.03
CA TYR A 332 -41.29 153.59 0.01
C TYR A 332 -40.48 154.74 -0.60
N GLN A 333 -40.94 155.98 -0.36
CA GLN A 333 -40.38 157.24 -0.88
C GLN A 333 -40.22 157.34 -2.42
N ASP A 334 -40.75 156.39 -3.21
CA ASP A 334 -40.58 156.25 -4.67
C ASP A 334 -39.10 156.23 -5.13
N ILE A 335 -38.18 155.80 -4.27
CA ILE A 335 -36.75 155.74 -4.60
C ILE A 335 -36.32 154.38 -5.15
N THR A 336 -35.08 154.29 -5.63
CA THR A 336 -34.46 153.02 -6.02
C THR A 336 -32.96 153.12 -5.81
N VAL A 337 -32.48 152.55 -4.70
CA VAL A 337 -31.05 152.49 -4.36
C VAL A 337 -30.36 151.55 -5.36
N ARG A 338 -29.55 152.11 -6.28
CA ARG A 338 -29.00 151.35 -7.42
C ARG A 338 -27.73 150.58 -7.10
N TRP A 339 -26.97 151.03 -6.09
CA TRP A 339 -25.70 150.43 -5.69
C TRP A 339 -25.85 149.11 -4.91
N VAL A 340 -27.06 148.77 -4.44
CA VAL A 340 -27.38 147.49 -3.75
C VAL A 340 -26.82 146.28 -4.50
N LYS A 341 -26.82 146.30 -5.83
CA LYS A 341 -26.31 145.22 -6.70
C LYS A 341 -24.78 145.15 -6.80
N GLN A 342 -24.08 145.89 -5.94
CA GLN A 342 -22.63 145.96 -5.81
C GLN A 342 -22.19 145.93 -4.34
N ALA A 343 -23.01 146.46 -3.42
CA ALA A 343 -22.76 146.42 -1.98
C ALA A 343 -23.27 145.14 -1.30
N VAL A 344 -24.45 144.64 -1.69
CA VAL A 344 -25.14 143.53 -1.00
C VAL A 344 -24.93 142.22 -1.78
N GLU A 345 -24.19 141.29 -1.18
CA GLU A 345 -23.99 139.92 -1.66
C GLU A 345 -24.99 138.97 -0.96
N LEU A 346 -26.28 139.13 -1.31
CA LEU A 346 -27.43 138.43 -0.71
C LEU A 346 -27.16 137.04 -0.10
N GLY A 347 -27.16 136.98 1.24
CA GLY A 347 -27.05 135.73 2.00
C GLY A 347 -25.65 135.12 2.09
N GLN A 348 -24.60 135.80 1.63
CA GLN A 348 -23.20 135.38 1.86
C GLN A 348 -22.81 135.43 3.33
N GLU A 349 -21.68 134.80 3.67
CA GLU A 349 -21.02 135.01 4.97
C GLU A 349 -20.53 136.48 5.07
N LYS A 350 -20.65 137.09 6.26
CA LYS A 350 -20.39 138.53 6.57
C LYS A 350 -21.40 139.58 6.09
N ASP A 351 -22.14 139.34 5.00
CA ASP A 351 -23.17 140.27 4.48
C ASP A 351 -24.30 140.53 5.51
N SER A 352 -24.86 141.74 5.59
CA SER A 352 -25.91 142.06 6.58
C SER A 352 -27.20 141.24 6.37
N THR A 353 -27.48 140.85 5.12
CA THR A 353 -28.62 139.98 4.78
C THR A 353 -28.33 138.50 5.04
N SER A 354 -27.15 138.17 5.57
CA SER A 354 -26.81 136.80 5.96
C SER A 354 -27.67 136.31 7.12
N PHE A 355 -27.98 135.01 7.12
CA PHE A 355 -28.74 134.41 8.21
C PHE A 355 -28.00 134.42 9.55
N SER A 356 -26.66 134.46 9.54
CA SER A 356 -25.86 134.64 10.75
C SER A 356 -26.08 136.03 11.35
N ASN A 357 -26.08 137.06 10.51
CA ASN A 357 -26.24 138.45 10.95
C ASN A 357 -27.69 138.81 11.30
N MET A 358 -28.67 138.20 10.63
CA MET A 358 -30.06 138.24 11.08
C MET A 358 -30.24 137.60 12.47
N GLU A 359 -29.56 136.49 12.75
CA GLU A 359 -29.60 135.82 14.07
C GLU A 359 -28.84 136.65 15.14
N LYS A 360 -27.75 137.32 14.75
CA LYS A 360 -26.99 138.29 15.57
C LYS A 360 -27.81 139.53 15.94
N ALA A 361 -28.48 140.15 14.97
CA ALA A 361 -29.26 141.38 15.14
C ALA A 361 -30.45 141.21 16.10
N LEU A 362 -31.02 140.00 16.22
CA LEU A 362 -32.02 139.70 17.25
C LEU A 362 -31.49 139.95 18.67
N GLY A 363 -30.20 139.70 18.91
CA GLY A 363 -29.54 140.00 20.20
C GLY A 363 -29.39 141.49 20.47
N TYR A 364 -29.27 142.33 19.43
CA TYR A 364 -29.27 143.79 19.60
C TYR A 364 -30.65 144.30 20.01
N TYR A 365 -31.71 143.82 19.37
CA TYR A 365 -33.09 144.12 19.77
C TYR A 365 -33.37 143.76 21.24
N GLU A 366 -33.01 142.54 21.67
CA GLU A 366 -33.17 142.11 23.08
C GLU A 366 -32.42 143.05 24.03
N HIS A 367 -31.18 143.42 23.68
CA HIS A 367 -30.34 144.29 24.52
C HIS A 367 -30.88 145.72 24.62
N TRP A 368 -31.36 146.30 23.51
CA TRP A 368 -31.98 147.63 23.47
C TRP A 368 -33.26 147.70 24.28
N MET A 369 -34.08 146.65 24.26
CA MET A 369 -35.27 146.57 25.09
C MET A 369 -34.92 146.63 26.59
N THR A 370 -33.77 146.08 27.02
CA THR A 370 -33.29 146.26 28.41
C THR A 370 -32.90 147.69 28.75
N TYR A 371 -32.58 148.54 27.77
CA TYR A 371 -32.37 149.98 27.98
C TYR A 371 -33.69 150.74 28.02
N ARG A 372 -34.61 150.48 27.09
CA ARG A 372 -35.93 151.12 27.07
C ARG A 372 -36.75 150.80 28.35
N ASP A 373 -36.63 149.59 28.89
CA ASP A 373 -37.16 149.23 30.21
C ASP A 373 -36.65 150.13 31.36
N LYS A 374 -35.38 150.55 31.34
CA LYS A 374 -34.78 151.41 32.39
C LYS A 374 -35.39 152.82 32.40
N TYR A 375 -35.80 153.33 31.25
CA TYR A 375 -36.48 154.62 31.11
C TYR A 375 -38.01 154.51 31.20
N GLY A 376 -38.56 153.29 31.30
CA GLY A 376 -39.99 153.03 31.41
C GLY A 376 -40.74 153.15 30.08
N LEU A 377 -40.03 153.03 28.95
CA LEU A 377 -40.54 153.24 27.61
C LEU A 377 -41.17 151.96 27.03
N SER A 378 -42.06 152.11 26.05
CA SER A 378 -42.54 150.99 25.24
C SER A 378 -41.41 150.40 24.38
N HIS A 379 -41.41 149.08 24.23
CA HIS A 379 -40.62 148.40 23.21
C HIS A 379 -41.16 148.81 21.82
N PRO A 380 -40.29 149.18 20.87
CA PRO A 380 -40.70 149.66 19.57
C PRO A 380 -41.27 148.53 18.70
N SER A 381 -42.16 148.88 17.78
CA SER A 381 -42.62 147.95 16.74
C SER A 381 -41.55 147.82 15.66
N ILE A 382 -41.22 146.61 15.23
CA ILE A 382 -40.24 146.34 14.16
C ILE A 382 -40.93 146.42 12.80
N SER A 383 -40.30 147.09 11.83
CA SER A 383 -40.68 147.04 10.40
C SER A 383 -39.66 146.25 9.60
N LEU A 384 -40.14 145.39 8.69
CA LEU A 384 -39.26 144.68 7.75
C LEU A 384 -38.66 145.63 6.71
N THR A 385 -39.39 146.68 6.32
CA THR A 385 -38.88 147.79 5.50
C THR A 385 -37.71 148.48 6.20
N ALA A 386 -37.86 148.86 7.47
CA ALA A 386 -36.77 149.46 8.24
C ALA A 386 -35.56 148.51 8.39
N VAL A 387 -35.78 147.21 8.71
CA VAL A 387 -34.69 146.21 8.74
C VAL A 387 -33.96 146.11 7.39
N ALA A 388 -34.68 146.24 6.27
CA ALA A 388 -34.09 146.24 4.93
C ALA A 388 -33.30 147.53 4.61
N ILE A 389 -33.64 148.67 5.22
CA ILE A 389 -32.85 149.91 5.13
C ILE A 389 -31.59 149.76 5.99
N ALA A 390 -31.70 149.22 7.21
CA ALA A 390 -30.56 149.03 8.12
C ALA A 390 -29.53 148.05 7.55
N MET A 391 -30.01 146.99 6.89
CA MET A 391 -29.15 146.08 6.12
C MET A 391 -28.34 146.84 5.05
N LEU A 392 -29.02 147.70 4.29
CA LEU A 392 -28.39 148.54 3.28
C LEU A 392 -27.43 149.57 3.88
N SER A 393 -27.78 150.25 4.98
CA SER A 393 -26.92 151.26 5.62
C SER A 393 -25.67 150.63 6.23
N SER A 394 -25.80 149.43 6.79
CA SER A 394 -24.68 148.61 7.27
C SER A 394 -23.75 148.17 6.13
N ASP A 395 -24.25 147.45 5.11
CA ASP A 395 -23.41 147.00 3.99
C ASP A 395 -22.85 148.16 3.15
N PHE A 396 -23.51 149.32 3.15
CA PHE A 396 -22.98 150.53 2.52
C PHE A 396 -21.62 150.93 3.09
N GLN A 397 -21.37 150.77 4.40
CA GLN A 397 -20.10 151.14 5.03
C GLN A 397 -18.92 150.28 4.53
N HIS A 398 -19.16 149.08 3.98
CA HIS A 398 -18.13 148.28 3.32
C HIS A 398 -17.98 148.64 1.83
N TYR A 399 -19.04 149.16 1.20
CA TYR A 399 -19.06 149.57 -0.21
C TYR A 399 -18.56 151.01 -0.44
N SER A 400 -18.62 151.87 0.58
CA SER A 400 -18.05 153.21 0.55
C SER A 400 -16.52 153.18 0.71
N ASP A 401 -15.88 154.30 0.42
CA ASP A 401 -14.46 154.58 0.72
C ASP A 401 -14.32 155.52 1.95
N GLU A 402 -15.42 155.77 2.65
CA GLU A 402 -15.54 156.63 3.83
C GLU A 402 -16.72 156.17 4.71
N PHE A 403 -16.47 155.91 6.00
CA PHE A 403 -17.53 155.58 6.97
C PHE A 403 -18.40 156.82 7.23
N ASN A 404 -19.68 156.76 6.83
CA ASN A 404 -20.60 157.89 6.92
C ASN A 404 -22.05 157.45 6.61
N HIS A 405 -23.02 158.24 7.04
CA HIS A 405 -24.43 158.07 6.71
C HIS A 405 -24.66 158.12 5.17
N PRO A 406 -25.12 157.05 4.49
CA PRO A 406 -25.37 157.05 3.05
C PRO A 406 -26.25 158.21 2.55
N ILE A 407 -27.20 158.71 3.34
CA ILE A 407 -28.02 159.88 2.96
C ILE A 407 -27.18 161.16 2.71
N LEU A 408 -26.07 161.33 3.44
CA LEU A 408 -25.14 162.45 3.28
C LEU A 408 -24.25 162.32 2.03
N LEU A 409 -24.09 161.10 1.49
CA LEU A 409 -23.23 160.80 0.33
C LEU A 409 -24.01 160.60 -0.98
N THR A 410 -25.29 160.99 -1.01
CA THR A 410 -26.19 160.82 -2.17
C THR A 410 -25.68 161.46 -3.47
N ALA A 411 -24.89 162.54 -3.39
CA ALA A 411 -24.25 163.16 -4.56
C ALA A 411 -23.16 162.29 -5.22
N LYS A 412 -22.64 161.29 -4.49
CA LYS A 412 -21.53 160.39 -4.90
C LYS A 412 -22.05 159.02 -5.32
N TYR A 413 -22.95 158.43 -4.53
CA TYR A 413 -23.46 157.07 -4.75
C TYR A 413 -24.88 156.99 -5.34
N GLY A 414 -25.67 158.08 -5.27
CA GLY A 414 -27.08 158.11 -5.65
C GLY A 414 -28.02 158.10 -4.43
N PRO A 415 -29.34 158.19 -4.63
CA PRO A 415 -30.32 158.40 -3.55
C PRO A 415 -30.32 157.26 -2.52
N PHE A 416 -30.56 157.65 -1.27
CA PHE A 416 -30.85 156.80 -0.12
C PHE A 416 -32.15 157.28 0.54
N TYR A 417 -32.61 156.58 1.58
CA TYR A 417 -33.83 156.93 2.33
C TYR A 417 -33.57 158.11 3.27
N GLU A 418 -34.59 158.94 3.51
CA GLU A 418 -34.45 160.17 4.30
C GLU A 418 -34.47 159.95 5.83
N ASP A 419 -34.93 158.77 6.26
CA ASP A 419 -35.16 158.31 7.64
C ASP A 419 -34.05 157.35 8.12
N GLU A 420 -32.83 157.53 7.61
CA GLU A 420 -31.63 156.89 8.13
C GLU A 420 -31.16 157.62 9.40
N GLU A 421 -31.11 156.93 10.54
CA GLU A 421 -30.86 157.57 11.85
C GLU A 421 -29.48 157.25 12.45
N ASP A 422 -29.19 155.99 12.78
CA ASP A 422 -28.00 155.63 13.57
C ASP A 422 -27.08 154.63 12.85
N ILE A 423 -25.77 154.88 12.91
CA ILE A 423 -24.73 153.96 12.44
C ILE A 423 -23.64 153.79 13.49
N SER A 424 -22.96 152.65 13.48
CA SER A 424 -21.77 152.37 14.30
C SER A 424 -20.88 151.33 13.62
N ALA A 425 -19.65 151.20 14.11
CA ALA A 425 -18.67 150.22 13.64
C ALA A 425 -17.66 149.87 14.75
N GLY A 426 -17.10 148.66 14.70
CA GLY A 426 -16.20 148.09 15.70
C GLY A 426 -16.82 146.96 16.54
N ASP A 427 -15.96 146.17 17.19
CA ASP A 427 -16.27 145.01 18.07
C ASP A 427 -17.12 145.32 19.34
N VAL A 428 -17.78 146.47 19.43
CA VAL A 428 -18.67 146.87 20.53
C VAL A 428 -20.12 146.56 20.16
N ASN A 429 -20.97 146.18 21.12
CA ASN A 429 -22.40 146.06 20.86
C ASN A 429 -22.95 147.46 20.45
N PRO A 430 -23.63 147.61 19.30
CA PRO A 430 -24.01 148.92 18.79
C PRO A 430 -24.91 149.69 19.75
N ILE A 431 -25.80 148.99 20.46
CA ILE A 431 -26.67 149.57 21.47
C ILE A 431 -25.86 150.11 22.67
N ASP A 432 -24.84 149.37 23.14
CA ASP A 432 -23.98 149.88 24.23
C ASP A 432 -23.12 151.06 23.76
N ASN A 433 -22.72 151.06 22.48
CA ASN A 433 -21.96 152.16 21.88
C ASN A 433 -22.81 153.44 21.77
N TRP A 434 -23.98 153.36 21.16
CA TRP A 434 -24.95 154.45 21.06
C TRP A 434 -25.43 154.95 22.42
N MET A 435 -25.70 154.04 23.38
CA MET A 435 -26.06 154.42 24.74
C MET A 435 -24.90 155.06 25.55
N SER A 436 -23.65 154.95 25.10
CA SER A 436 -22.49 155.48 25.82
C SER A 436 -22.34 157.00 25.76
N GLU A 437 -22.90 157.66 24.74
CA GLU A 437 -22.90 159.12 24.58
C GLU A 437 -23.53 159.87 25.78
N LYS A 438 -24.34 159.18 26.60
CA LYS A 438 -24.80 159.66 27.90
C LYS A 438 -23.66 160.19 28.79
N GLU A 439 -22.44 159.67 28.65
CA GLU A 439 -21.29 160.16 29.42
C GLU A 439 -21.00 161.66 29.17
N ASP A 440 -21.30 162.21 27.99
CA ASP A 440 -21.18 163.64 27.73
C ASP A 440 -22.20 164.47 28.53
N ILE A 441 -23.45 163.98 28.64
CA ILE A 441 -24.50 164.58 29.48
C ILE A 441 -24.09 164.54 30.96
N ASP A 442 -23.68 163.36 31.44
CA ASP A 442 -23.32 163.16 32.84
C ASP A 442 -22.05 163.97 33.22
N ASN A 443 -21.11 164.15 32.28
CA ASN A 443 -19.96 165.05 32.46
C ASN A 443 -20.35 166.54 32.40
N TYR A 444 -21.26 166.96 31.51
CA TYR A 444 -21.73 168.34 31.48
C TYR A 444 -22.49 168.70 32.77
N ILE A 445 -23.38 167.82 33.26
CA ILE A 445 -24.12 168.01 34.52
C ILE A 445 -23.17 168.13 35.72
N LYS A 446 -22.05 167.40 35.71
CA LYS A 446 -21.05 167.40 36.77
C LYS A 446 -20.31 168.75 36.90
N ASP A 447 -20.06 169.44 35.78
CA ASP A 447 -19.48 170.79 35.76
C ASP A 447 -20.57 171.90 35.83
N HIS A 448 -21.80 171.61 35.42
CA HIS A 448 -22.98 172.48 35.46
C HIS A 448 -24.18 171.83 36.19
N PRO A 449 -24.19 171.80 37.54
CA PRO A 449 -25.21 171.05 38.30
C PRO A 449 -26.66 171.54 38.16
N ASP A 450 -26.88 172.73 37.61
CA ASP A 450 -28.20 173.24 37.24
C ASP A 450 -28.78 172.56 35.98
N ALA A 451 -27.92 171.99 35.12
CA ALA A 451 -28.34 171.18 33.98
C ALA A 451 -28.94 169.80 34.38
N ALA A 452 -28.77 169.37 35.64
CA ALA A 452 -29.35 168.12 36.16
C ALA A 452 -30.89 168.07 36.05
N ALA A 453 -31.55 169.23 35.95
CA ALA A 453 -33.00 169.35 35.72
C ALA A 453 -33.46 168.93 34.31
N TYR A 454 -32.52 168.73 33.37
CA TYR A 454 -32.75 168.26 32.00
C TYR A 454 -32.08 166.90 31.76
N SER A 455 -31.80 166.13 32.82
CA SER A 455 -31.40 164.74 32.68
C SER A 455 -32.60 163.89 32.26
N PHE A 456 -32.43 163.03 31.27
CA PHE A 456 -33.47 162.08 30.83
C PHE A 456 -33.86 161.04 31.90
N GLU A 457 -33.13 160.94 33.02
CA GLU A 457 -33.52 160.17 34.21
C GLU A 457 -34.37 160.98 35.23
N SER A 458 -34.58 162.29 35.00
CA SER A 458 -35.30 163.18 35.93
C SER A 458 -36.82 162.95 35.93
N SER A 459 -37.34 162.36 34.86
CA SER A 459 -38.72 161.87 34.72
C SER A 459 -38.70 160.34 34.53
N HIS A 460 -39.68 159.64 35.11
CA HIS A 460 -39.81 158.19 34.96
C HIS A 460 -41.28 157.74 35.12
N PRO A 461 -41.91 157.13 34.10
CA PRO A 461 -41.38 156.91 32.75
C PRO A 461 -41.04 158.24 32.06
N LEU A 462 -40.02 158.22 31.20
CA LEU A 462 -39.67 159.35 30.35
C LEU A 462 -40.81 159.60 29.35
N THR A 463 -41.33 160.82 29.29
CA THR A 463 -42.44 161.19 28.40
C THR A 463 -41.97 161.97 27.18
N GLU A 464 -42.77 162.04 26.13
CA GLU A 464 -42.42 162.77 24.91
C GLU A 464 -42.21 164.28 25.17
N ASP A 465 -43.08 164.90 25.97
CA ASP A 465 -42.94 166.29 26.42
C ASP A 465 -41.68 166.51 27.30
N ASP A 466 -41.22 165.48 28.01
CA ASP A 466 -39.97 165.52 28.79
C ASP A 466 -38.73 165.36 27.90
N TRP A 467 -38.73 164.35 27.03
CA TRP A 467 -37.63 164.06 26.10
C TRP A 467 -37.41 165.23 25.13
N ALA A 468 -38.44 165.73 24.47
CA ALA A 468 -38.31 166.82 23.51
C ALA A 468 -37.82 168.14 24.16
N ARG A 469 -38.24 168.42 25.41
CA ARG A 469 -37.73 169.55 26.21
C ARG A 469 -36.24 169.38 26.52
N ASP A 470 -35.85 168.19 26.95
CA ASP A 470 -34.48 167.92 27.38
C ASP A 470 -33.54 167.88 26.15
N VAL A 471 -33.97 167.33 25.01
CA VAL A 471 -33.29 167.43 23.71
C VAL A 471 -33.12 168.89 23.26
N ASP A 472 -34.16 169.73 23.31
CA ASP A 472 -34.03 171.17 22.98
C ASP A 472 -32.99 171.86 23.87
N PHE A 473 -32.98 171.56 25.17
CA PHE A 473 -31.94 172.05 26.07
C PHE A 473 -30.53 171.56 25.66
N TRP A 474 -30.34 170.28 25.33
CA TRP A 474 -29.02 169.73 24.99
C TRP A 474 -28.52 170.14 23.60
N SER A 475 -29.41 170.37 22.62
CA SER A 475 -29.09 170.73 21.23
C SER A 475 -28.18 171.97 21.05
N ASN A 476 -28.11 172.82 22.07
CA ASN A 476 -27.30 174.05 22.10
C ASN A 476 -26.09 173.94 23.07
N LYS A 477 -25.69 172.73 23.46
CA LYS A 477 -24.55 172.44 24.35
C LYS A 477 -23.42 171.73 23.57
N PRO A 478 -22.17 171.78 24.05
CA PRO A 478 -21.08 170.97 23.51
C PRO A 478 -21.16 169.55 24.10
N VAL A 479 -22.12 168.76 23.61
CA VAL A 479 -22.30 167.33 23.93
C VAL A 479 -22.70 166.62 22.63
N ASP A 480 -22.07 165.50 22.32
CA ASP A 480 -22.40 164.71 21.12
C ASP A 480 -23.27 163.51 21.56
N ILE A 481 -24.60 163.61 21.37
CA ILE A 481 -25.61 162.75 22.04
C ILE A 481 -26.72 162.22 21.10
N GLY A 482 -26.52 162.28 19.79
CA GLY A 482 -27.55 161.98 18.79
C GLY A 482 -28.11 160.57 18.96
N HIS A 483 -27.23 159.57 18.91
CA HIS A 483 -27.59 158.17 18.99
C HIS A 483 -28.22 157.81 20.35
N TYR A 484 -27.69 158.32 21.45
CA TYR A 484 -28.29 158.13 22.78
C TYR A 484 -29.71 158.71 22.86
N THR A 485 -29.96 159.89 22.26
CA THR A 485 -31.31 160.47 22.25
C THR A 485 -32.29 159.69 21.37
N SER A 486 -31.85 159.15 20.24
CA SER A 486 -32.59 158.18 19.41
C SER A 486 -32.98 156.93 20.23
N MET A 487 -32.00 156.24 20.84
CA MET A 487 -32.24 155.01 21.60
C MET A 487 -33.31 155.15 22.70
N ILE A 488 -33.46 156.34 23.29
CA ILE A 488 -34.42 156.63 24.37
C ILE A 488 -35.63 157.48 23.92
N LYS A 489 -35.78 157.77 22.63
CA LYS A 489 -36.95 158.46 22.04
C LYS A 489 -38.25 157.74 22.46
N PRO A 490 -39.16 158.37 23.22
CA PRO A 490 -40.30 157.66 23.82
C PRO A 490 -41.26 157.08 22.79
N ASP A 491 -41.55 157.82 21.72
CA ASP A 491 -42.45 157.43 20.64
C ASP A 491 -41.80 156.66 19.47
N ALA A 492 -40.56 156.15 19.62
CA ALA A 492 -39.87 155.39 18.60
C ALA A 492 -40.69 154.20 18.05
N ASN A 493 -41.03 154.22 16.76
CA ASN A 493 -41.95 153.28 16.11
C ASN A 493 -41.50 152.87 14.69
N TYR A 494 -41.63 151.58 14.36
CA TYR A 494 -41.30 151.01 13.04
C TYR A 494 -39.79 150.99 12.76
N VAL A 495 -39.07 150.38 13.70
CA VAL A 495 -37.60 150.34 13.75
C VAL A 495 -37.00 149.14 13.00
N GLY A 496 -35.78 149.31 12.51
CA GLY A 496 -34.95 148.28 11.90
C GLY A 496 -33.56 148.27 12.51
N LEU A 497 -33.07 147.09 12.94
CA LEU A 497 -31.68 146.87 13.33
C LEU A 497 -31.07 145.80 12.42
N ALA A 498 -29.88 146.07 11.91
CA ALA A 498 -29.06 145.12 11.18
C ALA A 498 -27.57 145.41 11.35
N GLY A 499 -26.73 144.48 10.90
CA GLY A 499 -25.29 144.62 10.96
C GLY A 499 -24.58 143.63 10.07
N ASN A 500 -23.36 143.96 9.67
CA ASN A 500 -22.51 143.11 8.86
C ASN A 500 -21.34 142.57 9.69
N GLU A 501 -20.43 141.82 9.05
CA GLU A 501 -19.13 141.45 9.63
C GLU A 501 -18.00 141.70 8.63
N TYR A 502 -18.12 142.74 7.81
CA TYR A 502 -17.08 143.17 6.88
C TYR A 502 -15.97 143.96 7.58
N GLU A 503 -14.81 144.06 6.93
CA GLU A 503 -13.73 144.97 7.30
C GLU A 503 -13.94 146.30 6.56
N ILE A 504 -13.83 147.41 7.29
CA ILE A 504 -14.17 148.77 6.82
C ILE A 504 -12.93 149.66 6.91
N GLU A 505 -12.65 150.35 5.81
CA GLU A 505 -11.48 151.21 5.68
C GLU A 505 -11.62 152.46 6.58
N PRO A 506 -10.57 152.86 7.33
CA PRO A 506 -9.23 152.28 7.28
C PRO A 506 -9.03 151.03 8.14
N PHE A 507 -9.66 150.93 9.32
CA PHE A 507 -9.43 149.84 10.29
C PHE A 507 -10.61 149.67 11.28
N MET A 508 -11.80 149.30 10.81
CA MET A 508 -12.95 148.96 11.68
C MET A 508 -13.53 147.60 11.29
N ASP A 509 -13.74 146.73 12.28
CA ASP A 509 -14.39 145.43 12.11
C ASP A 509 -15.90 145.57 12.39
N ASN A 510 -16.75 145.17 11.44
CA ASN A 510 -18.21 145.41 11.38
C ASN A 510 -18.66 146.85 11.06
N ALA A 511 -19.89 146.97 10.56
CA ALA A 511 -20.77 148.10 10.83
C ALA A 511 -22.19 147.61 11.17
N ASP A 512 -22.86 148.32 12.07
CA ASP A 512 -24.22 148.05 12.53
C ASP A 512 -25.06 149.35 12.46
N SER A 513 -26.33 149.24 12.08
CA SER A 513 -27.21 150.38 11.80
C SER A 513 -28.59 150.23 12.46
N MET A 514 -29.19 151.35 12.86
CA MET A 514 -30.60 151.47 13.21
C MET A 514 -31.29 152.56 12.39
N ASP A 515 -32.47 152.24 11.86
CA ASP A 515 -33.34 153.20 11.18
C ASP A 515 -34.75 153.12 11.77
N GLU A 516 -35.45 154.25 11.86
CA GLU A 516 -36.86 154.35 12.24
C GLU A 516 -37.66 154.98 11.09
N ILE A 517 -38.77 154.35 10.67
CA ILE A 517 -39.54 154.84 9.51
C ILE A 517 -40.93 155.39 9.86
N GLU A 518 -41.23 156.61 9.43
CA GLU A 518 -42.61 157.09 9.39
C GLU A 518 -43.37 156.45 8.21
N PHE A 519 -44.36 155.58 8.52
CA PHE A 519 -45.15 154.89 7.49
C PHE A 519 -46.65 154.80 7.82
N ASP A 520 -47.48 155.30 6.90
CA ASP A 520 -48.96 155.18 6.90
C ASP A 520 -49.41 154.32 5.69
N PRO A 521 -50.10 153.19 5.89
CA PRO A 521 -50.63 152.65 7.14
C PRO A 521 -49.65 151.80 7.96
N ILE A 522 -49.80 151.89 9.29
CA ILE A 522 -49.06 151.14 10.32
C ILE A 522 -48.92 149.65 9.99
N ASN A 523 -47.65 149.19 9.87
CA ASN A 523 -47.31 147.83 9.45
C ASN A 523 -46.40 147.03 10.41
N GLY A 524 -45.90 147.63 11.50
CA GLY A 524 -44.92 146.96 12.37
C GLY A 524 -45.45 145.82 13.25
N MET A 525 -44.51 145.07 13.83
CA MET A 525 -44.78 143.91 14.71
C MET A 525 -43.93 143.90 15.98
N ASP A 526 -44.35 143.15 17.01
CA ASP A 526 -43.54 143.00 18.23
C ASP A 526 -42.32 142.09 17.99
N PHE A 527 -41.27 142.28 18.80
CA PHE A 527 -40.02 141.53 18.66
C PHE A 527 -40.19 140.01 18.79
N ASN A 528 -41.07 139.50 19.66
CA ASN A 528 -41.27 138.05 19.77
C ASN A 528 -41.88 137.51 18.47
N SER A 529 -42.80 138.24 17.84
CA SER A 529 -43.33 137.85 16.52
C SER A 529 -42.25 137.87 15.44
N TYR A 530 -41.37 138.88 15.42
CA TYR A 530 -40.23 138.95 14.50
C TYR A 530 -39.22 137.80 14.71
N GLN A 531 -38.76 137.62 15.95
CA GLN A 531 -37.85 136.52 16.36
C GLN A 531 -38.43 135.15 16.00
N ASN A 532 -39.71 134.91 16.26
CA ASN A 532 -40.37 133.65 15.90
C ASN A 532 -40.44 133.44 14.38
N LEU A 533 -40.65 134.48 13.57
CA LEU A 533 -40.58 134.37 12.11
C LEU A 533 -39.17 134.02 11.64
N VAL A 534 -38.14 134.71 12.14
CA VAL A 534 -36.73 134.44 11.78
C VAL A 534 -36.37 133.00 12.14
N HIS A 535 -36.54 132.59 13.40
CA HIS A 535 -36.24 131.21 13.83
C HIS A 535 -37.04 130.14 13.07
N SER A 536 -38.33 130.38 12.80
CA SER A 536 -39.16 129.45 12.02
C SER A 536 -38.67 129.32 10.58
N TYR A 537 -38.26 130.42 9.95
CA TYR A 537 -37.70 130.40 8.60
C TYR A 537 -36.34 129.67 8.57
N LEU A 538 -35.44 129.99 9.51
CA LEU A 538 -34.13 129.34 9.64
C LEU A 538 -34.24 127.82 9.86
N GLN A 539 -35.20 127.36 10.65
CA GLN A 539 -35.48 125.92 10.81
C GLN A 539 -36.00 125.29 9.51
N ASN A 540 -36.93 125.96 8.82
CA ASN A 540 -37.55 125.45 7.60
C ASN A 540 -36.56 125.38 6.41
N ILE A 541 -35.61 126.30 6.28
CA ILE A 541 -34.62 126.24 5.18
C ILE A 541 -33.54 125.16 5.41
N LYS A 542 -33.12 124.90 6.65
CA LYS A 542 -32.02 123.95 6.95
C LYS A 542 -32.39 122.48 6.67
N GLN A 543 -33.67 122.10 6.84
CA GLN A 543 -34.25 120.78 6.50
C GLN A 543 -33.44 119.54 7.01
N GLU A 544 -32.77 119.67 8.15
CA GLU A 544 -31.75 118.71 8.60
C GLU A 544 -32.29 117.28 8.81
N ASP A 545 -33.47 117.13 9.39
CA ASP A 545 -34.12 115.83 9.60
C ASP A 545 -34.43 115.11 8.28
N GLN A 546 -34.81 115.86 7.24
CA GLN A 546 -35.06 115.30 5.91
C GLN A 546 -33.76 114.90 5.22
N ILE A 547 -32.71 115.73 5.31
CA ILE A 547 -31.37 115.40 4.84
C ILE A 547 -30.85 114.13 5.54
N ASN A 548 -31.01 114.02 6.86
CA ASN A 548 -30.57 112.85 7.63
C ASN A 548 -31.39 111.59 7.32
N THR A 549 -32.70 111.74 7.10
CA THR A 549 -33.57 110.66 6.61
C THR A 549 -33.13 110.17 5.22
N LEU A 550 -32.79 111.08 4.30
CA LEU A 550 -32.32 110.72 2.95
C LEU A 550 -30.92 110.07 2.97
N LYS A 551 -30.01 110.49 3.87
CA LYS A 551 -28.73 109.76 4.12
C LYS A 551 -28.99 108.32 4.54
N ALA A 552 -29.89 108.09 5.51
CA ALA A 552 -30.25 106.75 5.98
C ALA A 552 -30.92 105.89 4.88
N ASN A 553 -31.72 106.51 4.01
CA ASN A 553 -32.29 105.84 2.83
C ASN A 553 -31.21 105.42 1.81
N VAL A 554 -30.19 106.26 1.57
CA VAL A 554 -29.04 105.91 0.71
C VAL A 554 -28.24 104.75 1.28
N GLU A 555 -27.98 104.73 2.60
CA GLU A 555 -27.29 103.60 3.24
C GLU A 555 -28.13 102.32 3.13
N THR A 556 -29.42 102.39 3.46
CA THR A 556 -30.36 101.27 3.37
C THR A 556 -30.44 100.71 1.95
N ALA A 557 -30.46 101.57 0.93
CA ALA A 557 -30.43 101.14 -0.47
C ALA A 557 -29.10 100.45 -0.84
N SER A 558 -27.97 100.91 -0.30
CA SER A 558 -26.64 100.32 -0.51
C SER A 558 -26.50 98.93 0.13
N GLN A 559 -27.00 98.77 1.35
CA GLN A 559 -27.08 97.47 2.04
C GLN A 559 -27.98 96.49 1.25
N ASN A 560 -29.14 96.96 0.77
CA ASN A 560 -30.05 96.16 -0.07
C ASN A 560 -29.42 95.73 -1.41
N LEU A 561 -28.64 96.59 -2.06
CA LEU A 561 -27.89 96.22 -3.28
C LEU A 561 -26.85 95.14 -3.00
N THR A 562 -26.12 95.25 -1.89
CA THR A 562 -25.13 94.24 -1.46
C THR A 562 -25.80 92.89 -1.18
N ALA A 563 -26.97 92.89 -0.52
CA ALA A 563 -27.76 91.69 -0.29
C ALA A 563 -28.23 91.02 -1.60
N ALA A 564 -28.66 91.81 -2.60
CA ALA A 564 -29.04 91.29 -3.91
C ALA A 564 -27.84 90.69 -4.68
N GLN A 565 -26.66 91.33 -4.60
CA GLN A 565 -25.42 90.81 -5.21
C GLN A 565 -24.99 89.47 -4.60
N ASN A 566 -25.09 89.34 -3.27
CA ASN A 566 -24.86 88.08 -2.57
C ASN A 566 -25.86 86.98 -2.98
N ALA A 567 -27.12 87.33 -3.25
CA ALA A 567 -28.13 86.39 -3.75
C ALA A 567 -27.80 85.86 -5.15
N VAL A 568 -27.27 86.70 -6.06
CA VAL A 568 -26.74 86.25 -7.36
C VAL A 568 -25.61 85.24 -7.17
N GLN A 569 -24.66 85.52 -6.26
CA GLN A 569 -23.54 84.61 -6.02
C GLN A 569 -24.00 83.26 -5.45
N ALA A 570 -24.99 83.25 -4.57
CA ALA A 570 -25.60 82.02 -4.04
C ALA A 570 -26.31 81.20 -5.14
N ALA A 571 -27.09 81.86 -6.01
CA ALA A 571 -27.78 81.21 -7.13
C ALA A 571 -26.77 80.59 -8.12
N GLN A 572 -25.69 81.30 -8.46
CA GLN A 572 -24.62 80.78 -9.32
C GLN A 572 -23.91 79.56 -8.70
N ASN A 573 -23.72 79.54 -7.39
CA ASN A 573 -23.09 78.41 -6.71
C ASN A 573 -24.00 77.17 -6.66
N ASN A 574 -25.32 77.36 -6.57
CA ASN A 574 -26.30 76.28 -6.75
C ASN A 574 -26.21 75.67 -8.16
N VAL A 575 -26.14 76.50 -9.21
CA VAL A 575 -25.94 76.03 -10.60
C VAL A 575 -24.67 75.18 -10.73
N LYS A 576 -23.52 75.66 -10.20
CA LYS A 576 -22.25 74.92 -10.21
C LYS A 576 -22.35 73.56 -9.49
N SER A 577 -23.02 73.50 -8.34
CA SER A 577 -23.23 72.25 -7.61
C SER A 577 -24.09 71.25 -8.40
N LEU A 578 -25.17 71.71 -9.02
CA LEU A 578 -26.02 70.87 -9.86
C LEU A 578 -25.28 70.38 -11.13
N GLN A 579 -24.42 71.21 -11.73
CA GLN A 579 -23.56 70.83 -12.84
C GLN A 579 -22.52 69.76 -12.45
N ALA A 580 -21.95 69.83 -11.23
CA ALA A 580 -21.06 68.78 -10.72
C ALA A 580 -21.81 67.45 -10.54
N ASN A 581 -23.01 67.48 -9.92
CA ASN A 581 -23.86 66.31 -9.77
C ASN A 581 -24.24 65.68 -11.14
N LEU A 582 -24.51 66.52 -12.16
CA LEU A 582 -24.76 66.07 -13.53
C LEU A 582 -23.53 65.36 -14.13
N ALA A 583 -22.32 65.88 -13.92
CA ALA A 583 -21.09 65.27 -14.40
C ALA A 583 -20.82 63.91 -13.74
N GLU A 584 -21.06 63.78 -12.44
CA GLU A 584 -20.98 62.49 -11.72
C GLU A 584 -21.99 61.47 -12.24
N LEU A 585 -23.25 61.87 -12.44
CA LEU A 585 -24.28 60.99 -13.00
C LEU A 585 -23.94 60.56 -14.43
N ASN A 586 -23.44 61.45 -15.29
CA ASN A 586 -23.00 61.09 -16.64
C ASN A 586 -21.83 60.09 -16.63
N ASN A 587 -20.85 60.26 -15.74
CA ASN A 587 -19.77 59.29 -15.50
C ASN A 587 -20.33 57.94 -15.01
N GLY A 588 -21.38 57.97 -14.18
CA GLY A 588 -22.19 56.80 -13.81
C GLY A 588 -22.76 56.07 -15.02
N SER A 589 -23.48 56.77 -15.91
CA SER A 589 -24.03 56.15 -17.13
C SER A 589 -22.93 55.57 -18.04
N THR A 590 -21.77 56.22 -18.17
CA THR A 590 -20.62 55.67 -18.92
C THR A 590 -20.11 54.35 -18.31
N LYS A 591 -19.97 54.28 -16.98
CA LYS A 591 -19.55 53.06 -16.27
C LYS A 591 -20.58 51.93 -16.40
N ILE A 592 -21.87 52.25 -16.26
CA ILE A 592 -22.96 51.28 -16.41
C ILE A 592 -23.04 50.77 -17.86
N ASN A 593 -22.88 51.65 -18.86
CA ASN A 593 -22.81 51.26 -20.27
C ASN A 593 -21.63 50.31 -20.54
N LYS A 594 -20.44 50.56 -19.98
CA LYS A 594 -19.33 49.60 -20.10
C LYS A 594 -19.68 48.26 -19.45
N ALA A 595 -20.26 48.26 -18.26
CA ALA A 595 -20.69 47.03 -17.58
C ALA A 595 -21.79 46.26 -18.36
N ILE A 596 -22.63 46.95 -19.12
CA ILE A 596 -23.57 46.34 -20.07
C ILE A 596 -22.80 45.64 -21.19
N THR A 597 -21.86 46.32 -21.86
CA THR A 597 -21.03 45.74 -22.93
C THR A 597 -20.23 44.53 -22.43
N ASP A 598 -19.50 44.68 -21.32
CA ASP A 598 -18.69 43.61 -20.71
C ASP A 598 -19.54 42.36 -20.41
N THR A 599 -20.79 42.55 -19.99
CA THR A 599 -21.73 41.44 -19.72
C THR A 599 -22.29 40.84 -21.02
N GLN A 600 -22.50 41.63 -22.07
CA GLN A 600 -22.90 41.13 -23.39
C GLN A 600 -21.79 40.30 -24.05
N ASP A 601 -20.54 40.73 -23.94
CA ASP A 601 -19.37 39.98 -24.45
C ASP A 601 -19.17 38.67 -23.66
N ALA A 602 -19.34 38.71 -22.34
CA ALA A 602 -19.34 37.51 -21.51
C ALA A 602 -20.46 36.52 -21.88
N LEU A 603 -21.65 37.02 -22.27
CA LEU A 603 -22.75 36.19 -22.77
C LEU A 603 -22.50 35.64 -24.17
N ALA A 604 -21.86 36.41 -25.06
CA ALA A 604 -21.46 35.93 -26.38
C ALA A 604 -20.44 34.79 -26.25
N LYS A 605 -19.38 34.98 -25.45
CA LYS A 605 -18.38 33.94 -25.20
C LYS A 605 -18.95 32.75 -24.44
N GLY A 606 -19.89 33.00 -23.51
CA GLY A 606 -20.65 31.97 -22.82
C GLY A 606 -21.52 31.11 -23.73
N ARG A 607 -21.96 31.63 -24.89
CA ARG A 607 -22.69 30.87 -25.92
C ARG A 607 -21.75 30.03 -26.79
N GLU A 608 -20.62 30.61 -27.23
CA GLU A 608 -19.59 29.86 -27.97
C GLU A 608 -19.10 28.63 -27.17
N ASN A 609 -18.79 28.82 -25.89
CA ASN A 609 -18.32 27.74 -25.02
C ASN A 609 -19.40 26.65 -24.83
N LEU A 610 -20.68 27.01 -24.80
CA LEU A 610 -21.80 26.07 -24.68
C LEU A 610 -21.96 25.24 -25.96
N GLU A 611 -21.81 25.85 -27.15
CA GLU A 611 -21.80 25.14 -28.43
C GLU A 611 -20.58 24.21 -28.56
N PHE A 612 -19.42 24.64 -28.06
CA PHE A 612 -18.20 23.81 -28.02
C PHE A 612 -18.37 22.58 -27.12
N GLU A 613 -18.77 22.77 -25.84
CA GLU A 613 -18.93 21.65 -24.91
C GLU A 613 -20.10 20.72 -25.30
N GLN A 614 -21.12 21.21 -26.01
CA GLN A 614 -22.15 20.33 -26.59
C GLN A 614 -21.56 19.39 -27.67
N LYS A 615 -20.66 19.89 -28.55
CA LYS A 615 -19.96 19.04 -29.52
C LYS A 615 -19.03 18.03 -28.85
N GLN A 616 -18.40 18.42 -27.74
CA GLN A 616 -17.60 17.52 -26.91
C GLN A 616 -18.47 16.44 -26.25
N LEU A 617 -19.67 16.78 -25.78
CA LEU A 617 -20.64 15.85 -25.19
C LEU A 617 -21.14 14.84 -26.24
N ASP A 618 -21.47 15.31 -27.44
CA ASP A 618 -21.86 14.46 -28.56
C ASP A 618 -20.74 13.47 -28.95
N GLN A 619 -19.48 13.91 -28.89
CA GLN A 619 -18.32 13.05 -29.17
C GLN A 619 -18.03 12.08 -28.03
N ALA A 620 -18.17 12.48 -26.76
CA ALA A 620 -18.04 11.61 -25.61
C ALA A 620 -19.11 10.50 -25.64
N ASN A 621 -20.36 10.83 -25.99
CA ASN A 621 -21.43 9.84 -26.16
C ASN A 621 -21.16 8.87 -27.32
N LYS A 622 -20.62 9.34 -28.47
CA LYS A 622 -20.16 8.46 -29.56
C LYS A 622 -19.05 7.51 -29.11
N ASN A 623 -18.09 8.02 -28.33
CA ASN A 623 -17.00 7.21 -27.77
C ASN A 623 -17.54 6.13 -26.81
N LEU A 624 -18.45 6.50 -25.90
CA LEU A 624 -19.10 5.58 -24.97
C LEU A 624 -19.88 4.47 -25.72
N ALA A 625 -20.66 4.81 -26.74
CA ALA A 625 -21.37 3.83 -27.56
C ALA A 625 -20.40 2.88 -28.30
N ALA A 626 -19.30 3.39 -28.83
CA ALA A 626 -18.27 2.57 -29.48
C ALA A 626 -17.52 1.66 -28.49
N VAL A 627 -17.33 2.09 -27.24
CA VAL A 627 -16.76 1.25 -26.17
C VAL A 627 -17.76 0.19 -25.71
N GLN A 628 -19.05 0.53 -25.54
CA GLN A 628 -20.11 -0.43 -25.22
C GLN A 628 -20.22 -1.53 -26.28
N ALA A 629 -20.14 -1.19 -27.58
CA ALA A 629 -20.11 -2.17 -28.66
C ALA A 629 -18.88 -3.11 -28.58
N LYS A 630 -17.70 -2.57 -28.24
CA LYS A 630 -16.49 -3.37 -27.99
C LYS A 630 -16.65 -4.28 -26.76
N VAL A 631 -17.27 -3.80 -25.68
CA VAL A 631 -17.58 -4.60 -24.48
C VAL A 631 -18.48 -5.79 -24.84
N GLY A 632 -19.55 -5.57 -25.61
CA GLY A 632 -20.43 -6.64 -26.08
C GLY A 632 -19.69 -7.70 -26.91
N ALA A 633 -18.81 -7.28 -27.82
CA ALA A 633 -17.99 -8.19 -28.60
C ALA A 633 -16.99 -8.99 -27.74
N LYS A 634 -16.34 -8.34 -26.76
CA LYS A 634 -15.43 -9.01 -25.80
C LYS A 634 -16.18 -9.98 -24.88
N ALA A 635 -17.39 -9.63 -24.43
CA ALA A 635 -18.23 -10.50 -23.60
C ALA A 635 -18.63 -11.77 -24.36
N LYS A 636 -19.06 -11.65 -25.63
CA LYS A 636 -19.31 -12.83 -26.47
C LYS A 636 -18.05 -13.68 -26.65
N ALA A 637 -16.88 -13.07 -26.87
CA ALA A 637 -15.63 -13.81 -27.01
C ALA A 637 -15.24 -14.58 -25.72
N LEU A 638 -15.61 -14.07 -24.53
CA LEU A 638 -15.47 -14.76 -23.25
C LEU A 638 -16.42 -15.97 -23.15
N ASP A 639 -17.67 -15.84 -23.56
CA ASP A 639 -18.64 -16.94 -23.57
C ASP A 639 -18.22 -18.05 -24.54
N ASP A 640 -17.77 -17.68 -25.75
CA ASP A 640 -17.22 -18.62 -26.73
C ASP A 640 -15.96 -19.33 -26.20
N ALA A 641 -15.09 -18.63 -25.47
CA ALA A 641 -13.92 -19.22 -24.82
C ALA A 641 -14.30 -20.20 -23.69
N LYS A 642 -15.31 -19.88 -22.88
CA LYS A 642 -15.83 -20.78 -21.83
C LYS A 642 -16.50 -22.02 -22.42
N ALA A 643 -17.23 -21.89 -23.52
CA ALA A 643 -17.75 -23.03 -24.27
C ALA A 643 -16.64 -23.92 -24.87
N ALA A 644 -15.51 -23.34 -25.28
CA ALA A 644 -14.34 -24.11 -25.73
C ALA A 644 -13.61 -24.81 -24.56
N GLN A 645 -13.53 -24.17 -23.39
CA GLN A 645 -12.96 -24.73 -22.17
C GLN A 645 -13.72 -25.97 -21.70
N ALA A 646 -15.05 -25.92 -21.67
CA ALA A 646 -15.89 -27.07 -21.34
C ALA A 646 -15.63 -28.27 -22.27
N LYS A 647 -15.66 -28.04 -23.60
CA LYS A 647 -15.37 -29.07 -24.61
C LYS A 647 -13.97 -29.67 -24.48
N ALA A 648 -12.98 -28.88 -24.06
CA ALA A 648 -11.62 -29.37 -23.81
C ALA A 648 -11.53 -30.25 -22.56
N ALA A 649 -12.28 -29.93 -21.50
CA ALA A 649 -12.39 -30.75 -20.30
C ALA A 649 -13.11 -32.09 -20.57
N ASP A 650 -14.23 -32.07 -21.32
CA ASP A 650 -14.94 -33.29 -21.72
C ASP A 650 -14.06 -34.22 -22.56
N ALA A 651 -13.30 -33.66 -23.51
CA ALA A 651 -12.38 -34.42 -24.35
C ALA A 651 -11.21 -35.03 -23.57
N LEU A 652 -10.75 -34.38 -22.49
CA LEU A 652 -9.75 -34.92 -21.57
C LEU A 652 -10.31 -36.08 -20.74
N ALA A 653 -11.51 -35.92 -20.16
CA ALA A 653 -12.17 -36.98 -19.41
C ALA A 653 -12.43 -38.24 -20.27
N GLN A 654 -12.84 -38.06 -21.53
CA GLN A 654 -12.97 -39.16 -22.49
C GLN A 654 -11.63 -39.86 -22.78
N ALA A 655 -10.55 -39.10 -22.96
CA ALA A 655 -9.22 -39.68 -23.16
C ALA A 655 -8.72 -40.48 -21.95
N GLN A 656 -8.96 -39.97 -20.73
CA GLN A 656 -8.60 -40.64 -19.48
C GLN A 656 -9.36 -41.97 -19.31
N ASN A 657 -10.64 -42.02 -19.68
CA ASN A 657 -11.43 -43.26 -19.70
C ASN A 657 -10.89 -44.29 -20.72
N VAL A 658 -10.45 -43.85 -21.90
CA VAL A 658 -9.81 -44.74 -22.90
C VAL A 658 -8.48 -45.30 -22.39
N LEU A 659 -7.66 -44.49 -21.72
CA LEU A 659 -6.42 -44.93 -21.07
C LEU A 659 -6.66 -45.96 -19.96
N ALA A 660 -7.71 -45.77 -19.14
CA ALA A 660 -8.11 -46.75 -18.13
C ALA A 660 -8.51 -48.10 -18.77
N GLY A 661 -9.31 -48.07 -19.84
CA GLY A 661 -9.68 -49.27 -20.60
C GLY A 661 -8.47 -49.98 -21.23
N ALA A 662 -7.54 -49.24 -21.84
CA ALA A 662 -6.32 -49.81 -22.41
C ALA A 662 -5.41 -50.43 -21.32
N THR A 663 -5.32 -49.80 -20.15
CA THR A 663 -4.59 -50.33 -18.97
C THR A 663 -5.19 -51.64 -18.46
N ALA A 664 -6.53 -51.76 -18.42
CA ALA A 664 -7.20 -53.01 -18.08
C ALA A 664 -6.93 -54.12 -19.12
N ALA A 665 -6.90 -53.78 -20.41
CA ALA A 665 -6.58 -54.72 -21.48
C ALA A 665 -5.15 -55.27 -21.37
N VAL A 666 -4.16 -54.44 -21.02
CA VAL A 666 -2.78 -54.89 -20.74
C VAL A 666 -2.73 -55.90 -19.61
N LYS A 667 -3.46 -55.65 -18.51
CA LYS A 667 -3.54 -56.58 -17.36
C LYS A 667 -4.14 -57.92 -17.77
N SER A 668 -5.22 -57.93 -18.55
CA SER A 668 -5.84 -59.16 -19.05
C SER A 668 -4.92 -59.94 -20.00
N ALA A 669 -4.19 -59.25 -20.88
CA ALA A 669 -3.24 -59.87 -21.80
C ALA A 669 -2.04 -60.48 -21.06
N GLN A 670 -1.57 -59.86 -19.97
CA GLN A 670 -0.52 -60.42 -19.12
C GLN A 670 -0.96 -61.75 -18.50
N THR A 671 -2.14 -61.81 -17.87
CA THR A 671 -2.69 -63.06 -17.32
C THR A 671 -2.86 -64.16 -18.38
N THR A 672 -3.09 -63.78 -19.65
CA THR A 672 -3.16 -64.74 -20.77
C THR A 672 -1.77 -65.33 -21.09
N VAL A 673 -0.71 -64.52 -21.06
CA VAL A 673 0.69 -64.99 -21.17
C VAL A 673 1.06 -65.90 -20.01
N ASP A 674 0.74 -65.51 -18.78
CA ASP A 674 1.08 -66.25 -17.56
C ASP A 674 0.45 -67.67 -17.58
N ASN A 675 -0.82 -67.75 -18.01
CA ASN A 675 -1.53 -69.03 -18.18
C ASN A 675 -0.92 -69.91 -19.29
N ALA A 676 -0.57 -69.32 -20.45
CA ALA A 676 0.06 -70.06 -21.54
C ALA A 676 1.45 -70.60 -21.14
N GLN A 677 2.22 -69.82 -20.39
CA GLN A 677 3.52 -70.24 -19.83
C GLN A 677 3.37 -71.40 -18.84
N GLY A 678 2.30 -71.41 -18.03
CA GLY A 678 1.92 -72.53 -17.17
C GLY A 678 1.64 -73.82 -17.95
N ASN A 679 0.91 -73.73 -19.07
CA ASN A 679 0.62 -74.88 -19.94
C ASN A 679 1.90 -75.47 -20.58
N VAL A 680 2.80 -74.62 -21.10
CA VAL A 680 4.12 -75.04 -21.61
C VAL A 680 4.91 -75.82 -20.56
N ASN A 681 4.90 -75.36 -19.31
CA ASN A 681 5.61 -76.02 -18.20
C ASN A 681 4.99 -77.38 -17.86
N ALA A 682 3.66 -77.51 -17.93
CA ALA A 682 2.96 -78.78 -17.74
C ALA A 682 3.31 -79.79 -18.86
N LYS A 683 3.23 -79.41 -20.13
CA LYS A 683 3.51 -80.32 -21.26
C LYS A 683 4.96 -80.79 -21.30
N ASN A 684 5.91 -79.96 -20.87
CA ASN A 684 7.30 -80.38 -20.70
C ASN A 684 7.48 -81.43 -19.59
N LYS A 685 6.68 -81.37 -18.51
CA LYS A 685 6.67 -82.40 -17.45
C LYS A 685 6.11 -83.73 -17.98
N ASP A 686 5.01 -83.69 -18.73
CA ASP A 686 4.40 -84.86 -19.37
C ASP A 686 5.39 -85.57 -20.32
N LEU A 687 6.06 -84.80 -21.18
CA LEU A 687 7.10 -85.28 -22.09
C LEU A 687 8.29 -85.94 -21.37
N LYS A 688 8.70 -85.38 -20.22
CA LYS A 688 9.78 -85.94 -19.40
C LYS A 688 9.38 -87.29 -18.78
N ALA A 689 8.13 -87.42 -18.31
CA ALA A 689 7.60 -88.68 -17.80
C ALA A 689 7.51 -89.75 -18.90
N ALA A 690 6.98 -89.39 -20.08
CA ALA A 690 6.87 -90.31 -21.22
C ALA A 690 8.23 -90.87 -21.68
N LYS A 691 9.30 -90.05 -21.64
CA LYS A 691 10.67 -90.49 -21.94
C LYS A 691 11.24 -91.47 -20.90
N ALA A 692 10.91 -91.31 -19.61
CA ALA A 692 11.34 -92.23 -18.56
C ALA A 692 10.69 -93.63 -18.68
N SER A 693 9.40 -93.69 -19.03
CA SER A 693 8.67 -94.96 -19.21
C SER A 693 9.23 -95.82 -20.36
N LEU A 694 9.75 -95.19 -21.42
CA LEU A 694 10.38 -95.91 -22.54
C LEU A 694 11.63 -96.68 -22.09
N GLU A 695 12.43 -96.13 -21.19
CA GLU A 695 13.68 -96.76 -20.75
C GLU A 695 13.43 -98.02 -19.91
N SER A 696 12.43 -97.98 -19.03
CA SER A 696 11.98 -99.14 -18.24
C SER A 696 11.47 -100.29 -19.12
N LEU A 697 10.75 -99.98 -20.21
CA LEU A 697 10.26 -100.99 -21.15
C LEU A 697 11.42 -101.70 -21.90
N LYS A 698 12.47 -100.98 -22.31
CA LYS A 698 13.67 -101.59 -22.93
C LYS A 698 14.35 -102.60 -21.99
N GLN A 699 14.51 -102.22 -20.72
CA GLN A 699 15.16 -103.07 -19.71
C GLN A 699 14.37 -104.36 -19.45
N THR A 700 13.04 -104.28 -19.56
CA THR A 700 12.14 -105.45 -19.47
C THR A 700 12.33 -106.40 -20.66
N LEU A 701 12.43 -105.89 -21.89
CA LEU A 701 12.62 -106.72 -23.10
C LEU A 701 13.92 -107.55 -23.05
N SER A 702 15.06 -106.90 -22.74
CA SER A 702 16.38 -107.55 -22.66
C SER A 702 16.42 -108.73 -21.67
N SER A 703 15.62 -108.63 -20.59
CA SER A 703 15.52 -109.67 -19.57
C SER A 703 14.77 -110.92 -20.05
N LEU A 704 13.79 -110.77 -20.96
CA LEU A 704 13.01 -111.87 -21.53
C LEU A 704 13.80 -112.63 -22.60
N GLU A 705 14.51 -111.92 -23.48
CA GLU A 705 15.28 -112.49 -24.59
C GLU A 705 16.40 -113.43 -24.08
N SER A 706 16.96 -113.15 -22.90
CA SER A 706 18.06 -113.92 -22.29
C SER A 706 17.62 -115.22 -21.58
N ALA A 707 16.33 -115.43 -21.31
CA ALA A 707 15.85 -116.44 -20.37
C ALA A 707 16.20 -117.90 -20.74
N LYS A 708 16.16 -118.23 -22.04
CA LYS A 708 16.24 -119.62 -22.53
C LYS A 708 17.64 -120.23 -22.37
N ALA A 709 18.70 -119.42 -22.47
CA ALA A 709 20.08 -119.84 -22.23
C ALA A 709 20.36 -120.09 -20.73
N ASN A 710 19.74 -119.29 -19.86
CA ASN A 710 19.89 -119.40 -18.41
C ASN A 710 19.28 -120.70 -17.86
N LEU A 711 18.14 -121.15 -18.40
CA LEU A 711 17.52 -122.42 -18.03
C LEU A 711 18.41 -123.64 -18.34
N ALA A 712 18.91 -123.72 -19.58
CA ALA A 712 19.74 -124.84 -20.03
C ALA A 712 21.03 -124.96 -19.19
N SER A 713 21.63 -123.83 -18.84
CA SER A 713 22.84 -123.75 -18.00
C SER A 713 22.60 -124.30 -16.59
N ALA A 714 21.43 -124.04 -15.99
CA ALA A 714 21.08 -124.54 -14.66
C ALA A 714 20.78 -126.05 -14.66
N GLN A 715 20.13 -126.57 -15.72
CA GLN A 715 19.78 -127.98 -15.84
C GLN A 715 21.03 -128.88 -15.87
N ALA A 716 22.07 -128.47 -16.61
CA ALA A 716 23.33 -129.21 -16.71
C ALA A 716 24.09 -129.29 -15.37
N ALA A 717 24.11 -128.20 -14.60
CA ALA A 717 24.82 -128.15 -13.32
C ALA A 717 24.25 -129.14 -12.28
N LEU A 718 22.92 -129.27 -12.20
CA LEU A 718 22.24 -130.24 -11.33
C LEU A 718 22.57 -131.69 -11.72
N THR A 719 22.57 -131.99 -13.02
CA THR A 719 22.88 -133.33 -13.53
C THR A 719 24.32 -133.74 -13.21
N ALA A 720 25.28 -132.81 -13.27
CA ALA A 720 26.66 -133.09 -12.88
C ALA A 720 26.78 -133.39 -11.37
N ALA A 721 26.17 -132.57 -10.51
CA ALA A 721 26.30 -132.69 -9.05
C ALA A 721 25.70 -134.00 -8.50
N ASN A 722 24.52 -134.42 -8.99
CA ASN A 722 23.89 -135.68 -8.56
C ASN A 722 24.71 -136.92 -8.96
N ASN A 723 25.35 -136.89 -10.14
CA ASN A 723 26.23 -137.99 -10.57
C ASN A 723 27.46 -138.15 -9.67
N ASP A 724 27.91 -137.08 -8.99
CA ASP A 724 29.04 -137.14 -8.08
C ASP A 724 28.71 -137.70 -6.70
N VAL A 725 27.51 -137.46 -6.17
CA VAL A 725 27.02 -138.12 -4.95
C VAL A 725 27.02 -139.64 -5.10
N LEU A 726 26.56 -140.13 -6.26
CA LEU A 726 26.56 -141.56 -6.62
C LEU A 726 27.97 -142.17 -6.81
N THR A 727 29.05 -141.37 -6.70
CA THR A 727 30.44 -141.85 -6.62
C THR A 727 30.74 -142.38 -5.23
N ALA A 728 30.65 -141.49 -4.24
CA ALA A 728 31.32 -141.65 -2.96
C ALA A 728 30.60 -142.67 -2.06
N ASP A 729 29.27 -142.71 -2.11
CA ASP A 729 28.45 -143.76 -1.48
C ASP A 729 28.88 -145.18 -1.92
N LYS A 730 29.33 -145.28 -3.17
CA LYS A 730 29.73 -146.50 -3.85
C LYS A 730 31.23 -146.79 -3.75
N ASP A 731 31.98 -145.93 -3.07
CA ASP A 731 33.42 -146.03 -2.78
C ASP A 731 33.64 -146.41 -1.31
N VAL A 732 32.92 -145.76 -0.38
CA VAL A 732 32.78 -146.15 1.04
C VAL A 732 32.57 -147.66 1.19
N LYS A 733 31.49 -148.15 0.58
CA LYS A 733 31.04 -149.56 0.69
C LYS A 733 32.04 -150.56 0.10
N ALA A 734 32.98 -150.11 -0.72
CA ALA A 734 34.06 -150.96 -1.22
C ALA A 734 35.21 -151.07 -0.20
N GLN A 735 35.55 -150.00 0.53
CA GLN A 735 36.62 -150.02 1.52
C GLN A 735 36.25 -150.84 2.77
N GLU A 736 34.97 -150.79 3.19
CA GLU A 736 34.43 -151.52 4.34
C GLU A 736 34.51 -153.05 4.17
N LEU A 737 34.17 -153.57 2.99
CA LEU A 737 34.20 -155.01 2.68
C LEU A 737 35.62 -155.62 2.70
N ILE A 738 36.62 -154.83 2.31
CA ILE A 738 38.03 -155.26 2.32
C ILE A 738 38.55 -155.38 3.75
N LEU A 739 38.14 -154.49 4.65
CA LEU A 739 38.56 -154.49 6.06
C LEU A 739 38.14 -155.78 6.78
N ALA A 740 36.87 -156.16 6.68
CA ALA A 740 36.33 -157.37 7.31
C ALA A 740 37.02 -158.67 6.82
N SER A 741 37.54 -158.66 5.59
CA SER A 741 38.24 -159.82 5.00
C SER A 741 39.65 -160.03 5.58
N LEU A 742 40.25 -159.01 6.19
CA LEU A 742 41.62 -159.05 6.73
C LEU A 742 41.66 -159.51 8.19
N GLU A 743 40.59 -159.27 8.95
CA GLU A 743 40.45 -159.70 10.35
C GLU A 743 40.51 -161.23 10.50
N GLU A 744 39.83 -161.95 9.60
CA GLU A 744 39.79 -163.43 9.59
C GLU A 744 41.11 -164.07 9.12
N ALA A 745 41.99 -163.31 8.46
CA ALA A 745 43.31 -163.78 8.05
C ALA A 745 44.30 -163.78 9.22
N LYS A 746 44.25 -162.78 10.11
CA LYS A 746 45.10 -162.70 11.30
C LYS A 746 44.93 -163.91 12.20
N GLY A 747 43.70 -164.18 12.63
CA GLY A 747 43.40 -165.20 13.66
C GLY A 747 43.83 -166.64 13.30
N LYS A 748 44.13 -166.92 12.03
CA LYS A 748 44.59 -168.24 11.57
C LYS A 748 46.12 -168.43 11.69
N SER A 749 46.91 -167.35 11.67
CA SER A 749 48.38 -167.46 11.70
C SER A 749 48.92 -167.61 13.12
N ASP A 750 48.37 -166.85 14.08
CA ASP A 750 48.76 -166.90 15.50
C ASP A 750 48.63 -168.32 16.10
N ALA A 751 47.71 -169.14 15.57
CA ALA A 751 47.50 -170.53 15.99
C ALA A 751 48.57 -171.53 15.51
N GLN A 752 49.27 -171.26 14.40
CA GLN A 752 50.29 -172.18 13.87
C GLN A 752 51.61 -172.11 14.65
N VAL A 753 52.01 -170.89 15.07
CA VAL A 753 53.22 -170.65 15.87
C VAL A 753 53.26 -171.53 17.12
N ALA A 754 52.16 -171.54 17.89
CA ALA A 754 52.02 -172.31 19.12
C ALA A 754 52.13 -173.84 18.94
N SER A 755 51.94 -174.35 17.72
CA SER A 755 52.05 -175.80 17.45
C SER A 755 53.50 -176.24 17.21
N ALA A 756 54.34 -175.43 16.58
CA ALA A 756 55.71 -175.81 16.23
C ALA A 756 56.62 -175.87 17.47
N GLU A 757 56.41 -174.96 18.41
CA GLU A 757 57.16 -174.83 19.67
C GLU A 757 57.10 -176.10 20.55
N LYS A 758 55.98 -176.83 20.47
CA LYS A 758 55.71 -178.05 21.23
C LYS A 758 56.44 -179.27 20.68
N ASP A 759 56.79 -179.26 19.40
CA ASP A 759 57.32 -180.42 18.68
C ASP A 759 58.85 -180.53 18.82
N LEU A 760 59.56 -179.39 18.86
CA LEU A 760 61.01 -179.30 19.11
C LEU A 760 61.40 -179.97 20.45
N LYS A 761 60.66 -179.69 21.52
CA LYS A 761 60.91 -180.25 22.86
C LYS A 761 60.84 -181.77 22.95
N LYS A 762 60.19 -182.46 22.00
CA LYS A 762 60.20 -183.93 21.94
C LYS A 762 61.47 -184.50 21.33
N ALA A 763 62.07 -183.81 20.35
CA ALA A 763 63.25 -184.30 19.65
C ALA A 763 64.49 -184.29 20.55
N GLU A 764 64.70 -183.20 21.29
CA GLU A 764 65.88 -182.99 22.14
C GLU A 764 66.03 -184.08 23.24
N ALA A 765 64.91 -184.66 23.69
CA ALA A 765 64.92 -185.74 24.69
C ALA A 765 65.36 -187.12 24.15
N ALA A 766 65.17 -187.41 22.85
CA ALA A 766 65.55 -188.69 22.26
C ALA A 766 67.07 -188.82 22.06
N LEU A 767 67.72 -187.71 21.71
CA LEU A 767 69.16 -187.59 21.47
C LEU A 767 70.02 -188.07 22.65
N ALA A 768 69.69 -187.63 23.86
CA ALA A 768 70.45 -187.96 25.07
C ALA A 768 70.49 -189.48 25.36
N ASN A 769 69.44 -190.22 24.96
CA ASN A 769 69.27 -191.62 25.33
C ASN A 769 70.17 -192.58 24.52
N GLU A 770 70.47 -192.25 23.26
CA GLU A 770 71.39 -193.04 22.43
C GLU A 770 72.87 -192.76 22.76
N GLN A 771 73.20 -191.55 23.21
CA GLN A 771 74.55 -191.17 23.61
C GLN A 771 75.11 -192.04 24.75
N SER A 772 74.24 -192.51 25.67
CA SER A 772 74.65 -193.37 26.78
C SER A 772 75.16 -194.75 26.33
N LYS A 773 74.51 -195.38 25.34
CA LYS A 773 74.81 -196.76 24.91
C LYS A 773 76.22 -196.90 24.31
N LEU A 774 76.74 -195.82 23.73
CA LEU A 774 78.07 -195.76 23.14
C LEU A 774 79.20 -195.84 24.18
N ALA A 775 78.97 -195.37 25.41
CA ALA A 775 79.96 -195.39 26.48
C ALA A 775 80.21 -196.83 26.97
N ASP A 776 79.13 -197.56 27.31
CA ASP A 776 79.19 -198.92 27.86
C ASP A 776 79.91 -199.91 26.93
N ALA A 777 79.70 -199.78 25.62
CA ALA A 777 80.33 -200.63 24.62
C ALA A 777 81.85 -200.49 24.61
N LYS A 778 82.39 -199.26 24.77
CA LYS A 778 83.84 -198.99 24.75
C LYS A 778 84.56 -199.58 25.98
N ALA A 779 83.88 -199.64 27.13
CA ALA A 779 84.49 -200.14 28.37
C ALA A 779 84.88 -201.64 28.31
N LYS A 780 84.05 -202.49 27.71
CA LYS A 780 84.27 -203.96 27.69
C LYS A 780 85.51 -204.39 26.92
N LEU A 781 85.88 -203.68 25.85
CA LEU A 781 87.10 -203.99 25.09
C LEU A 781 88.37 -203.74 25.92
N ALA A 782 88.36 -202.67 26.74
CA ALA A 782 89.47 -202.35 27.62
C ALA A 782 89.66 -203.42 28.72
N GLU A 783 88.57 -203.94 29.30
CA GLU A 783 88.67 -204.98 30.33
C GLU A 783 89.19 -206.33 29.78
N LEU A 784 89.02 -206.65 28.49
CA LEU A 784 89.62 -207.88 27.92
C LEU A 784 91.15 -207.80 27.79
N ASN A 785 91.71 -206.64 27.45
CA ASN A 785 93.16 -206.41 27.51
C ASN A 785 93.66 -206.26 28.96
N LYS A 786 92.73 -205.94 29.87
CA LYS A 786 93.01 -205.54 31.24
C LYS A 786 92.07 -206.24 32.21
N LYS A 787 91.94 -207.59 32.15
CA LYS A 787 91.53 -208.36 33.34
C LYS A 787 92.71 -208.60 34.27
N ALA A 788 93.51 -207.53 34.28
CA ALA A 788 93.99 -206.76 35.42
C ALA A 788 93.39 -205.26 35.67
N ASN A 789 92.03 -204.86 35.67
CA ASN A 789 91.14 -203.74 36.38
C ASN A 789 90.37 -202.37 35.83
N ASN A 790 88.97 -202.18 35.97
CA ASN A 790 87.91 -201.17 36.57
C ASN A 790 87.29 -199.66 36.19
N ASN A 791 85.89 -199.40 36.24
CA ASN A 791 84.79 -198.34 36.73
C ASN A 791 84.34 -196.78 36.37
N THR A 792 82.99 -196.30 36.43
CA THR A 792 82.27 -194.95 36.96
C THR A 792 81.17 -193.97 36.17
N GLY A 793 80.08 -193.25 36.75
CA GLY A 793 79.24 -191.98 36.23
C GLY A 793 77.71 -191.51 36.68
N LYS A 794 77.12 -190.20 36.58
CA LYS A 794 75.61 -189.65 36.76
C LYS A 794 75.14 -188.07 36.52
N SER A 795 73.81 -187.56 36.44
CA SER A 795 73.22 -186.07 36.38
C SER A 795 71.61 -185.67 36.57
N ASP A 796 71.03 -184.36 36.54
CA ASP A 796 69.58 -183.78 36.91
C ASP A 796 68.95 -182.30 36.40
N SER A 797 67.64 -181.76 36.59
CA SER A 797 66.98 -180.33 36.20
C SER A 797 65.43 -179.77 36.53
N LYS A 798 64.92 -178.45 36.32
CA LYS A 798 63.45 -177.75 36.43
C LYS A 798 63.14 -176.27 35.73
N PRO A 799 62.15 -175.20 35.82
CA PRO A 799 60.82 -174.63 36.51
C PRO A 799 59.65 -173.66 35.75
N GLU A 800 58.86 -172.61 36.32
CA GLU A 800 57.48 -171.85 35.93
C GLU A 800 57.19 -170.23 36.28
N ILE A 801 56.14 -169.24 36.19
CA ILE A 801 54.67 -168.73 35.74
C ILE A 801 54.34 -167.07 35.90
N ASN A 802 53.29 -166.08 35.79
CA ASN A 802 51.76 -165.58 35.60
C ASN A 802 51.49 -163.94 35.25
N ASN A 803 50.45 -162.91 35.22
CA ASN A 803 48.95 -162.37 35.43
C ASN A 803 48.62 -160.74 35.00
N GLN A 804 47.57 -159.72 34.95
CA GLN A 804 46.04 -159.18 34.90
C GLN A 804 45.79 -157.54 34.54
N LYS A 805 44.75 -156.51 34.46
CA LYS A 805 43.22 -155.98 34.60
C LYS A 805 42.72 -154.43 34.04
N PRO A 806 41.41 -153.80 34.06
CA PRO A 806 40.77 -152.49 33.33
C PRO A 806 39.71 -151.29 33.92
N ALA A 807 39.05 -150.23 33.19
CA ALA A 807 38.20 -148.91 33.62
C ALA A 807 36.99 -148.07 32.76
N LYS A 808 36.39 -146.77 33.04
CA LYS A 808 35.11 -145.93 32.46
C LYS A 808 34.76 -144.27 32.55
N PRO A 809 33.71 -143.52 31.87
CA PRO A 809 33.32 -141.95 31.75
C PRO A 809 31.80 -141.21 31.55
N ALA A 810 31.48 -139.80 31.43
CA ALA A 810 30.10 -138.98 31.15
C ALA A 810 29.90 -137.31 30.88
N THR A 811 28.73 -136.55 30.46
CA THR A 811 28.41 -134.96 30.26
C THR A 811 26.92 -134.26 29.82
N LYS A 812 26.50 -132.87 29.83
CA LYS A 812 25.13 -132.11 29.36
C LYS A 812 24.83 -130.52 28.76
N PRO A 813 23.84 -129.49 29.07
CA PRO A 813 23.01 -128.45 28.15
C PRO A 813 22.55 -126.84 28.44
N GLY A 814 21.72 -125.99 27.62
CA GLY A 814 21.04 -124.53 27.86
C GLY A 814 20.19 -123.57 26.76
N SER A 815 19.44 -122.36 27.01
CA SER A 815 18.58 -121.38 26.05
C SER A 815 17.78 -119.96 26.46
N GLU A 816 17.29 -118.90 25.62
CA GLU A 816 16.25 -117.66 25.87
C GLU A 816 15.73 -116.49 24.74
N SER A 817 14.87 -115.36 24.95
CA SER A 817 14.23 -114.20 23.99
C SER A 817 13.60 -112.74 24.55
N ALA A 818 12.81 -111.61 24.07
CA ALA A 818 12.02 -110.84 22.92
C ALA A 818 11.43 -109.25 23.08
N ASN A 819 10.68 -108.49 22.12
CA ASN A 819 9.71 -107.17 22.09
C ASN A 819 9.99 -105.64 21.47
N THR A 820 9.23 -104.45 21.18
CA THR A 820 7.83 -103.77 20.75
C THR A 820 7.59 -102.11 20.50
N GLU A 821 6.57 -101.50 19.70
CA GLU A 821 5.69 -100.12 19.67
C GLU A 821 5.74 -98.67 18.82
N LYS A 822 4.69 -97.67 18.76
CA LYS A 822 4.52 -96.28 17.96
C LYS A 822 3.44 -95.10 18.35
N PRO A 823 3.65 -93.72 18.29
CA PRO A 823 2.98 -92.70 17.35
C PRO A 823 3.72 -91.32 16.99
N GLU A 824 3.06 -90.34 16.31
CA GLU A 824 3.51 -88.95 15.86
C GLU A 824 2.70 -87.81 16.61
N PRO A 825 2.89 -86.45 16.49
CA PRO A 825 3.66 -85.62 15.52
C PRO A 825 4.39 -84.30 16.03
N ASP A 826 5.01 -83.57 15.06
CA ASP A 826 5.02 -82.08 14.86
C ASP A 826 6.10 -81.07 15.40
N PHE A 827 6.28 -80.03 14.56
CA PHE A 827 6.78 -78.64 14.63
C PHE A 827 8.21 -78.19 15.09
N SER A 828 8.68 -77.22 14.27
CA SER A 828 9.65 -76.13 14.52
C SER A 828 11.14 -76.38 14.31
N GLY A 829 11.77 -75.43 13.60
CA GLY A 829 13.22 -75.36 13.40
C GLY A 829 13.66 -73.90 13.26
N ASN A 830 14.64 -73.48 14.07
CA ASN A 830 15.24 -72.15 14.01
C ASN A 830 16.47 -72.14 13.10
N ASN A 831 16.64 -71.09 12.28
CA ASN A 831 17.75 -70.13 12.43
C ASN A 831 17.81 -69.07 11.30
N LYS A 832 17.96 -67.79 11.70
CA LYS A 832 19.03 -66.83 11.31
C LYS A 832 19.27 -66.56 9.79
N SER A 833 19.39 -65.31 9.29
CA SER A 833 19.78 -64.03 9.93
C SER A 833 19.33 -62.76 9.17
N ASP A 834 19.35 -61.63 9.89
CA ASP A 834 19.74 -60.27 9.47
C ASP A 834 18.91 -59.36 8.51
N SER A 835 18.33 -58.32 9.13
CA SER A 835 18.63 -56.88 8.91
C SER A 835 18.17 -56.11 7.65
N LYS A 836 17.08 -55.31 7.80
CA LYS A 836 17.10 -53.83 7.57
C LYS A 836 15.84 -53.08 8.07
N LYS A 837 15.96 -51.74 8.19
CA LYS A 837 15.00 -50.81 8.85
C LYS A 837 13.77 -50.41 8.01
N GLU A 838 12.61 -50.65 8.60
CA GLU A 838 11.64 -49.64 9.09
C GLU A 838 11.44 -48.28 8.37
N GLN A 839 10.26 -48.20 7.74
CA GLN A 839 9.23 -47.12 7.78
C GLN A 839 8.75 -46.79 9.22
N ASN A 840 7.88 -45.81 9.57
CA ASN A 840 7.34 -44.56 8.96
C ASN A 840 6.31 -43.93 9.97
N SER A 841 6.02 -42.61 9.88
CA SER A 841 4.91 -41.89 10.57
C SER A 841 4.96 -41.89 12.13
N THR A 842 4.21 -41.09 12.90
CA THR A 842 2.89 -40.41 12.73
C THR A 842 2.79 -39.06 13.49
N ASP A 843 1.92 -38.16 13.04
CA ASP A 843 1.39 -37.03 13.83
C ASP A 843 0.42 -37.48 14.95
N ASN A 844 0.34 -36.73 16.07
CA ASN A 844 -0.89 -35.96 16.37
C ASN A 844 -0.71 -34.93 17.52
N VAL A 845 -1.73 -34.08 17.74
CA VAL A 845 -1.72 -32.87 18.58
C VAL A 845 -2.68 -32.96 19.79
N LYS A 846 -2.26 -32.44 20.96
CA LYS A 846 -3.05 -31.68 21.99
C LYS A 846 -2.16 -31.28 23.19
N SER A 847 -2.13 -30.01 23.66
CA SER A 847 -3.03 -29.31 24.62
C SER A 847 -2.96 -29.87 26.06
N ASP A 848 -2.89 -29.11 27.17
CA ASP A 848 -3.09 -27.66 27.40
C ASP A 848 -2.67 -27.24 28.85
N VAL A 849 -2.79 -25.94 29.23
CA VAL A 849 -2.75 -25.33 30.62
C VAL A 849 -1.38 -25.30 31.37
N LYS A 850 -1.05 -24.44 32.38
CA LYS A 850 -1.14 -22.97 32.67
C LYS A 850 -0.47 -22.68 34.07
N SER A 851 -0.37 -21.40 34.50
CA SER A 851 0.08 -20.84 35.81
C SER A 851 1.58 -20.48 35.88
N GLU A 852 2.03 -19.21 35.96
CA GLU A 852 1.81 -18.10 36.94
C GLU A 852 2.48 -18.32 38.32
N ASN A 853 2.88 -17.32 39.14
CA ASN A 853 2.55 -15.88 39.31
C ASN A 853 3.82 -15.08 39.74
N LYS A 854 3.93 -13.73 39.79
CA LYS A 854 3.40 -12.51 39.10
C LYS A 854 4.16 -11.26 39.68
N SER A 855 3.80 -10.02 39.29
CA SER A 855 4.16 -8.71 39.93
C SER A 855 5.50 -8.06 39.50
N ASN A 856 5.59 -6.80 39.04
CA ASN A 856 4.61 -5.73 38.71
C ASN A 856 5.21 -4.89 37.52
N LYS A 857 5.02 -3.60 37.17
CA LYS A 857 4.30 -2.36 37.58
C LYS A 857 4.30 -1.42 36.32
N THR A 858 3.58 -0.30 36.09
CA THR A 858 2.60 0.50 36.85
C THR A 858 1.46 1.01 35.90
N LYS A 859 1.37 2.32 35.60
CA LYS A 859 0.44 3.08 34.72
C LYS A 859 1.21 4.36 34.26
N GLU A 860 0.79 5.25 33.35
CA GLU A 860 -0.49 5.45 32.62
C GLU A 860 -0.30 6.31 31.33
N GLU A 861 -1.39 6.49 30.57
CA GLU A 861 -1.64 7.51 29.52
C GLU A 861 -0.91 7.42 28.16
N SER A 862 -1.39 8.21 27.19
CA SER A 862 -1.13 8.07 25.75
C SER A 862 -1.28 9.39 24.99
N LYS A 863 -0.35 9.72 24.07
CA LYS A 863 -0.62 10.59 22.92
C LYS A 863 0.45 10.51 21.82
N SER A 864 -0.01 10.78 20.60
CA SER A 864 0.69 10.69 19.31
C SER A 864 2.01 11.49 19.20
N SER A 865 3.03 10.89 18.58
CA SER A 865 4.09 11.60 17.85
C SER A 865 4.59 10.77 16.66
N SER A 866 5.19 11.43 15.67
CA SER A 866 5.34 10.90 14.30
C SER A 866 6.44 9.85 14.13
N SER A 867 6.08 8.62 13.75
CA SER A 867 7.04 7.57 13.38
C SER A 867 7.56 7.73 11.94
N VAL A 868 8.84 8.02 11.76
CA VAL A 868 9.50 7.96 10.44
C VAL A 868 9.64 6.49 10.02
N LYS A 869 9.07 6.12 8.86
CA LYS A 869 9.40 4.85 8.21
C LYS A 869 10.70 4.99 7.44
N ILE A 870 11.71 4.23 7.85
CA ILE A 870 12.92 3.98 7.05
C ILE A 870 12.73 2.62 6.38
N VAL A 871 12.97 2.56 5.07
CA VAL A 871 13.05 1.30 4.32
C VAL A 871 14.46 1.18 3.78
N ASP A 872 15.32 0.49 4.52
CA ASP A 872 16.58 -0.01 3.97
C ASP A 872 16.26 -1.22 3.10
N ASN A 873 16.27 -1.02 1.78
CA ASN A 873 16.32 -2.12 0.84
C ASN A 873 17.69 -2.80 0.91
N GLY A 874 17.71 -4.13 0.95
CA GLY A 874 18.94 -4.90 0.77
C GLY A 874 19.61 -4.61 -0.57
N ASP A 875 20.89 -5.00 -0.70
CA ASP A 875 21.78 -4.52 -1.77
C ASP A 875 21.32 -4.86 -3.21
N ASP A 876 20.40 -5.81 -3.38
CA ASP A 876 19.86 -6.22 -4.69
C ASP A 876 18.80 -5.27 -5.30
N SER A 877 18.49 -4.12 -4.68
CA SER A 877 17.55 -3.17 -5.31
C SER A 877 18.15 -2.47 -6.55
N THR A 878 17.43 -2.57 -7.68
CA THR A 878 17.91 -2.23 -9.04
C THR A 878 17.59 -0.81 -9.51
N ALA A 879 17.23 0.10 -8.60
CA ALA A 879 16.79 1.46 -8.91
C ALA A 879 17.97 2.45 -9.02
N SER A 880 17.90 3.35 -10.02
CA SER A 880 18.87 4.44 -10.21
C SER A 880 18.18 5.76 -10.57
N VAL A 881 18.75 6.87 -10.09
CA VAL A 881 18.25 8.23 -10.31
C VAL A 881 19.29 9.11 -10.98
N VAL A 882 18.85 10.08 -11.79
CA VAL A 882 19.69 11.12 -12.39
C VAL A 882 19.42 12.45 -11.69
N LEU A 883 20.49 13.09 -11.21
CA LEU A 883 20.45 14.35 -10.48
C LEU A 883 20.36 15.56 -11.43
N ALA A 884 19.60 16.59 -11.04
CA ALA A 884 19.50 17.82 -11.81
C ALA A 884 20.88 18.48 -11.99
N GLY A 885 21.32 18.63 -13.25
CA GLY A 885 22.65 19.13 -13.61
C GLY A 885 23.70 18.05 -13.88
N SER A 886 23.34 16.76 -13.80
CA SER A 886 24.20 15.62 -14.16
C SER A 886 23.51 14.75 -15.22
N ASN A 887 24.30 14.11 -16.09
CA ASN A 887 23.83 13.07 -17.01
C ASN A 887 24.14 11.64 -16.49
N THR A 888 24.76 11.52 -15.32
CA THR A 888 25.18 10.23 -14.74
C THR A 888 24.11 9.72 -13.78
N ALA A 889 23.62 8.50 -14.01
CA ALA A 889 22.72 7.81 -13.11
C ALA A 889 23.48 7.25 -11.88
N VAL A 890 22.87 7.35 -10.71
CA VAL A 890 23.44 6.91 -9.43
C VAL A 890 22.52 5.87 -8.78
N LYS A 891 23.09 4.76 -8.27
CA LYS A 891 22.35 3.70 -7.55
C LYS A 891 21.70 4.29 -6.30
N VAL A 892 20.45 3.92 -6.04
CA VAL A 892 19.73 4.28 -4.81
C VAL A 892 19.88 3.14 -3.79
N TYR A 893 20.26 3.48 -2.57
CA TYR A 893 20.52 2.56 -1.45
C TYR A 893 19.43 2.62 -0.36
N GLY A 894 18.28 3.26 -0.64
CA GLY A 894 17.16 3.45 0.28
C GLY A 894 16.39 4.74 0.02
N GLU A 895 15.16 4.80 0.53
CA GLU A 895 14.27 5.96 0.46
C GLU A 895 13.78 6.35 1.86
N LYS A 896 13.56 7.65 2.10
CA LYS A 896 12.82 8.14 3.26
C LYS A 896 11.92 9.31 2.87
N THR A 897 10.76 9.41 3.51
CA THR A 897 9.90 10.60 3.46
C THR A 897 10.02 11.37 4.77
N VAL A 898 10.30 12.67 4.69
CA VAL A 898 10.35 13.59 5.83
C VAL A 898 9.47 14.79 5.52
N ASN A 899 8.50 15.07 6.38
CA ASN A 899 7.53 16.17 6.24
C ASN A 899 6.90 16.25 4.82
N GLY A 900 6.44 15.11 4.29
CA GLY A 900 5.84 15.01 2.96
C GLY A 900 6.81 15.11 1.77
N THR A 901 8.11 15.30 2.02
CA THR A 901 9.15 15.34 0.98
C THR A 901 9.92 14.02 0.93
N THR A 902 9.98 13.39 -0.24
CA THR A 902 10.79 12.17 -0.49
C THR A 902 12.27 12.51 -0.71
N TYR A 903 13.15 11.67 -0.16
CA TYR A 903 14.60 11.73 -0.32
C TYR A 903 15.18 10.35 -0.68
N TYR A 904 16.10 10.31 -1.62
CA TYR A 904 16.85 9.11 -2.04
C TYR A 904 18.26 9.10 -1.44
N LYS A 905 18.69 7.94 -0.91
CA LYS A 905 20.03 7.67 -0.38
C LYS A 905 20.96 7.29 -1.53
N ILE A 906 21.93 8.13 -1.86
CA ILE A 906 22.84 7.94 -3.01
C ILE A 906 24.30 7.63 -2.61
N GLY A 907 24.52 7.39 -1.32
CA GLY A 907 25.80 7.03 -0.72
C GLY A 907 25.65 7.00 0.80
N ALA A 908 26.67 6.50 1.52
CA ALA A 908 26.59 6.19 2.95
C ALA A 908 25.93 7.30 3.81
N ASN A 909 26.31 8.56 3.59
CA ASN A 909 25.79 9.73 4.31
C ASN A 909 25.06 10.77 3.42
N HIS A 910 24.84 10.47 2.14
CA HIS A 910 24.24 11.44 1.20
C HIS A 910 22.79 11.11 0.83
N TRP A 911 21.91 12.10 1.06
CA TRP A 911 20.49 12.07 0.72
C TRP A 911 20.15 13.26 -0.18
N VAL A 912 19.45 13.03 -1.29
CA VAL A 912 18.99 14.09 -2.20
C VAL A 912 17.46 14.05 -2.28
N LYS A 913 16.81 15.22 -2.30
CA LYS A 913 15.36 15.33 -2.50
C LYS A 913 14.94 14.82 -3.89
N ALA A 914 13.74 14.25 -3.96
CA ALA A 914 13.10 13.90 -5.24
C ALA A 914 12.82 15.13 -6.14
N ASP A 915 12.69 16.35 -5.59
CA ASP A 915 12.55 17.58 -6.39
C ASP A 915 13.85 18.01 -7.13
N LYS A 916 14.97 17.28 -6.93
CA LYS A 916 16.26 17.44 -7.64
C LYS A 916 16.73 16.18 -8.35
N ALA A 917 15.91 15.14 -8.48
CA ALA A 917 16.29 13.89 -9.12
C ALA A 917 15.10 13.23 -9.84
N HIS A 918 15.34 12.59 -10.98
CA HIS A 918 14.32 11.79 -11.66
C HIS A 918 14.76 10.32 -11.80
N VAL A 919 13.80 9.40 -11.72
CA VAL A 919 14.01 7.96 -11.87
C VAL A 919 14.09 7.63 -13.37
N VAL A 920 15.11 6.87 -13.79
CA VAL A 920 15.41 6.71 -15.24
C VAL A 920 15.26 5.27 -15.75
N SER A 921 15.35 4.24 -14.89
CA SER A 921 14.92 2.88 -15.27
C SER A 921 14.66 1.94 -14.08
N ILE A 922 13.87 0.90 -14.35
CA ILE A 922 13.88 -0.38 -13.65
C ILE A 922 14.12 -1.43 -14.75
N GLY A 923 15.25 -2.15 -14.69
CA GLY A 923 15.73 -2.98 -15.81
C GLY A 923 16.49 -2.14 -16.84
N GLY A 924 17.78 -2.48 -17.03
CA GLY A 924 18.72 -1.57 -17.70
C GLY A 924 18.77 -1.70 -19.23
N GLN A 925 18.44 -0.61 -19.92
CA GLN A 925 19.11 -0.20 -21.17
C GLN A 925 19.15 1.33 -21.24
N ALA A 926 20.22 1.89 -21.80
CA ALA A 926 20.42 3.34 -21.88
C ALA A 926 20.45 3.82 -23.34
N THR A 927 19.75 4.91 -23.63
CA THR A 927 19.75 5.57 -24.94
C THR A 927 20.02 7.07 -24.77
N THR A 928 21.08 7.56 -25.41
CA THR A 928 21.49 8.97 -25.38
C THR A 928 20.96 9.73 -26.60
N LYS A 929 20.50 10.98 -26.41
CA LYS A 929 20.83 12.14 -27.28
C LYS A 929 20.21 13.48 -26.84
N GLN A 930 21.09 14.49 -26.82
CA GLN A 930 20.88 15.92 -27.18
C GLN A 930 19.72 16.74 -26.61
N LEU A 931 20.11 17.77 -25.84
CA LEU A 931 19.53 19.13 -25.93
C LEU A 931 20.03 19.82 -27.23
N PRO A 932 19.35 20.90 -27.67
CA PRO A 932 19.92 22.22 -27.39
C PRO A 932 18.90 23.29 -26.94
N GLN A 933 19.39 24.35 -26.27
CA GLN A 933 18.74 25.67 -26.23
C GLN A 933 19.11 26.42 -27.53
N THR A 934 18.31 27.28 -28.16
CA THR A 934 17.78 28.61 -27.79
C THR A 934 16.80 29.02 -28.92
N GLY A 935 16.04 30.11 -28.93
CA GLY A 935 15.80 31.21 -27.97
C GLY A 935 15.53 32.51 -28.74
N ALA A 936 14.50 33.29 -28.35
CA ALA A 936 14.23 34.61 -28.92
C ALA A 936 13.51 35.49 -27.87
N LYS A 937 14.02 36.70 -27.64
CA LYS A 937 13.31 37.77 -26.93
C LYS A 937 12.70 38.73 -27.96
N ASN A 938 11.64 39.41 -27.57
CA ASN A 938 11.58 40.87 -27.75
C ASN A 938 10.63 41.48 -26.72
N GLU A 939 11.07 42.59 -26.13
CA GLU A 939 10.26 43.50 -25.32
C GLU A 939 9.75 44.60 -26.25
N LEU A 940 8.55 45.17 -26.01
CA LEU A 940 8.39 46.54 -25.49
C LEU A 940 6.91 46.95 -25.35
N ILE A 941 6.70 48.13 -24.73
CA ILE A 941 5.45 48.90 -24.55
C ILE A 941 4.51 48.36 -23.45
N ALA A 942 3.92 49.30 -22.70
CA ALA A 942 3.21 49.10 -21.44
C ALA A 942 1.97 50.02 -21.33
N ALA A 943 1.17 49.82 -20.27
CA ALA A 943 -0.08 50.52 -19.92
C ALA A 943 -1.25 50.21 -20.89
N ILE A 944 -2.53 50.22 -20.49
CA ILE A 944 -3.23 51.05 -19.49
C ILE A 944 -4.28 50.24 -18.70
N SER A 945 -4.50 50.57 -17.41
CA SER A 945 -5.62 50.14 -16.51
C SER A 945 -5.78 48.63 -16.22
N GLY A 946 -6.08 48.14 -15.00
CA GLY A 946 -6.10 48.77 -13.67
C GLY A 946 -7.45 49.36 -13.23
N LEU A 947 -8.15 48.71 -12.28
CA LEU A 947 -8.83 49.27 -11.08
C LEU A 947 -9.93 48.33 -10.50
N THR A 948 -9.64 47.64 -9.39
CA THR A 948 -10.62 47.20 -8.38
C THR A 948 -9.94 47.28 -7.01
N VAL A 949 -10.05 48.42 -6.32
CA VAL A 949 -11.00 48.66 -5.21
C VAL A 949 -10.64 47.86 -3.96
N ALA A 950 -10.10 48.55 -2.96
CA ALA A 950 -9.91 48.02 -1.61
C ALA A 950 -11.24 48.01 -0.85
N SER A 951 -11.62 46.87 -0.29
CA SER A 951 -12.83 46.72 0.52
C SER A 951 -12.61 47.25 1.94
N VAL A 952 -13.20 48.41 2.25
CA VAL A 952 -13.24 48.96 3.62
C VAL A 952 -14.06 48.03 4.52
N GLY A 953 -13.48 47.62 5.65
CA GLY A 953 -14.15 46.74 6.61
C GLY A 953 -15.18 47.48 7.47
N ILE A 954 -16.44 47.09 7.35
CA ILE A 954 -17.54 47.51 8.24
C ILE A 954 -18.36 46.25 8.61
N ALA A 955 -19.02 46.29 9.77
CA ALA A 955 -19.92 45.27 10.34
C ALA A 955 -19.28 44.06 11.02
N SER A 956 -19.19 44.14 12.35
CA SER A 956 -19.38 43.00 13.26
C SER A 956 -20.04 43.51 14.54
N ALA A 957 -21.37 43.58 14.51
CA ALA A 957 -22.16 44.06 15.63
C ALA A 957 -22.27 43.00 16.74
N MET A 958 -21.43 43.10 17.78
CA MET A 958 -21.59 42.30 18.99
C MET A 958 -22.48 43.03 20.01
N GLY A 959 -23.77 42.69 20.00
CA GLY A 959 -24.65 43.03 21.11
C GLY A 959 -24.30 42.20 22.34
N MET A 960 -23.86 42.83 23.43
CA MET A 960 -23.71 42.16 24.73
C MET A 960 -24.15 43.08 25.88
N SER A 961 -25.14 42.61 26.63
CA SER A 961 -25.83 43.41 27.66
C SER A 961 -24.96 43.70 28.88
N ARG A 962 -25.01 44.93 29.41
CA ARG A 962 -24.69 45.18 30.83
C ARG A 962 -25.51 46.36 31.39
N LYS A 963 -25.85 46.28 32.68
CA LYS A 963 -26.86 47.13 33.34
C LYS A 963 -26.25 48.41 33.94
N LYS A 964 -27.06 49.47 33.98
CA LYS A 964 -27.13 50.55 34.98
C LYS A 964 -25.85 50.98 35.72
N LYS A 965 -25.54 52.27 35.67
CA LYS A 965 -25.88 53.21 36.76
C LYS A 965 -25.83 54.67 36.31
N ASN A 966 -26.53 55.53 37.05
CA ASN A 966 -26.54 56.97 36.89
C ASN A 966 -25.19 57.57 37.37
N ASN A 967 -24.72 58.64 36.72
CA ASN A 967 -25.04 60.00 37.13
C ASN A 967 -25.13 60.90 35.89
#